data_AF-A0A953CUR0-F1
#
_entry.id   AF-A0A953CUR0-F1
#
_cell.length_a   1.000
_cell.length_b   1.000
_cell.length_c   1.000
_cell.angle_alpha   90.00
_cell.angle_beta   90.00
_cell.angle_gamma   90.00
#
_symmetry.space_group_name_H-M   'P 1'
#
loop_
_entity.id
_entity.type
_entity.pdbx_description
1 polymer ?
#
loop_
_entity_poly.entity_id
_entity_poly.type
_entity_poly.pdbx_seq_one_letter_code
_entity_poly.pdbx_strand_id
1 'polypeptide(L)'
;MNRNFYIIFIVWCCCVSVVSAAEVYYDRLLDQEKFSHLDRSTVKRMQQNLAVIYQYDRDWAHDAALSQHPLTDGMLGPVTLFWLQRFIYDFKIEPIGRRYVDETILRLERIASFAGMFPEELKILISSDFSEWNDDQPDKQKNQYFGVRRTGSDQALLDLVYLYLQVVEPPPDPGKSNKNPLTAYYYQLSAEDFKVLQGKNQVQAQLAKLVNKRFDNVEALKEAVTGVLGEYPELVDKLVPVIERYYRYADPVISQSFLEILMGDTLFASLNHILVKLLENTISGIAYPDPYLFAQTVKSKISAGIGACRDLDQQNEYISRLKWSDDDFHKLTEDLLTGPYQGIPDFSEQLRQIDLLRIRRKGDCETEDLTLTNEFVNGLYENVVHPAIQLHYKKKPDYNATTFIRWDGNGCGCVLDDLSGTVYGFYPFWVANGETQTVNFSVLSRVAYYGLSFDEDGIIKQTNNPHNDITVLSVNDAGQNLQAAFIRTARKHNSKADWVVHSDKPYWDRWRSLAYAARVTVLETLADSIVNLLTERLTDSTSRFAQKVTFGAIKPATRGDGVTLYFNDFPDDYESVGLFNRFFSDLQKRLHAENNDYFANILVSQSKLGTGIYRYSNLLAWIDQTKSSTGIATAANIPSQETVNTKILVFIEEPTTDSKKKLRLEIENSELHGIERGVLLRNIIPVIEFDGKNWKQLEDDVVYFKDNFGGIGFWPLLTNEAEVAAEMPFHCDEIRSVGGCLTRFFQAATWQGEPESMLERVVCDNRSLFRMALGLLVTLCLIYTGLYFYSCRVRSKIRNMYMFYLILIVISTLVVALLLLTYDPALEPISEGNLPLIMLLFGGVAISIIVYQRRKKQMKKPARPRISSVLSNQTGS
;
A
#
# COMPACT_ATOMS: atom_id res chain seq x y z
N MET A 1 -28.19 -71.30 16.35
CA MET A 1 -27.85 -72.71 16.66
C MET A 1 -27.48 -72.82 18.13
N ASN A 2 -27.40 -74.02 18.71
CA ASN A 2 -27.71 -74.20 20.14
C ASN A 2 -26.73 -73.64 21.19
N ARG A 3 -27.36 -73.32 22.33
CA ARG A 3 -26.87 -72.95 23.66
C ARG A 3 -26.35 -74.18 24.45
N ASN A 4 -25.77 -73.94 25.63
CA ASN A 4 -25.30 -74.91 26.65
C ASN A 4 -23.90 -75.50 26.32
N PHE A 5 -22.94 -75.69 27.23
CA PHE A 5 -22.83 -75.63 28.71
C PHE A 5 -21.39 -75.14 29.11
N TYR A 6 -20.93 -74.98 30.37
CA TYR A 6 -21.46 -75.17 31.74
C TYR A 6 -20.86 -74.08 32.70
N ILE A 7 -21.32 -74.08 33.95
CA ILE A 7 -20.76 -73.43 35.16
C ILE A 7 -19.46 -74.19 35.58
N ILE A 8 -18.46 -73.77 36.40
CA ILE A 8 -18.43 -73.00 37.67
C ILE A 8 -17.02 -72.39 37.93
N PHE A 9 -16.91 -71.10 38.31
CA PHE A 9 -16.20 -70.65 39.54
C PHE A 9 -16.48 -69.18 39.90
N ILE A 10 -16.50 -68.87 41.20
CA ILE A 10 -16.64 -67.52 41.76
C ILE A 10 -15.27 -67.09 42.31
N VAL A 11 -14.66 -66.05 41.72
CA VAL A 11 -13.61 -65.29 42.41
C VAL A 11 -13.92 -63.80 42.29
N TRP A 12 -14.00 -63.20 43.46
CA TRP A 12 -14.23 -61.79 43.76
C TRP A 12 -13.06 -60.95 43.24
N CYS A 13 -13.28 -60.13 42.22
CA CYS A 13 -12.34 -59.06 41.85
C CYS A 13 -13.09 -57.89 41.22
N CYS A 14 -13.71 -57.06 42.07
CA CYS A 14 -14.07 -55.71 41.64
C CYS A 14 -12.78 -55.00 41.26
N CYS A 15 -12.57 -54.76 39.97
CA CYS A 15 -11.52 -53.86 39.50
C CYS A 15 -11.87 -52.46 40.00
N VAL A 16 -11.38 -52.13 41.20
CA VAL A 16 -11.27 -50.74 41.65
C VAL A 16 -10.52 -50.04 40.54
N SER A 17 -11.22 -49.18 39.80
CA SER A 17 -10.57 -48.20 38.95
C SER A 17 -9.74 -47.37 39.91
N VAL A 18 -8.43 -47.58 39.90
CA VAL A 18 -7.50 -46.77 40.69
C VAL A 18 -7.53 -45.40 40.04
N VAL A 19 -8.48 -44.59 40.51
CA VAL A 19 -8.37 -43.13 40.44
C VAL A 19 -7.06 -42.85 41.12
N SER A 20 -6.05 -42.52 40.31
CA SER A 20 -4.78 -42.04 40.80
C SER A 20 -5.06 -40.76 41.56
N ALA A 21 -5.14 -40.87 42.88
CA ALA A 21 -4.79 -39.78 43.76
C ALA A 21 -3.31 -39.47 43.44
N ALA A 22 -3.11 -38.56 42.47
CA ALA A 22 -1.82 -37.94 42.27
C ALA A 22 -1.58 -37.13 43.54
N GLU A 23 -0.82 -37.70 44.47
CA GLU A 23 -0.39 -37.00 45.68
C GLU A 23 0.34 -35.75 45.23
N VAL A 24 -0.24 -34.56 45.45
CA VAL A 24 0.35 -33.28 45.05
C VAL A 24 1.47 -32.93 46.04
N TYR A 25 2.53 -33.73 45.99
CA TYR A 25 3.79 -33.52 46.67
C TYR A 25 4.52 -32.35 45.98
N TYR A 26 4.12 -31.13 46.32
CA TYR A 26 4.98 -29.96 46.12
C TYR A 26 6.29 -30.23 46.87
N ASP A 27 7.40 -30.49 46.17
CA ASP A 27 8.60 -31.01 46.83
C ASP A 27 9.42 -29.89 47.49
N ARG A 28 9.35 -29.82 48.82
CA ARG A 28 10.36 -29.24 49.74
C ARG A 28 10.92 -27.83 49.46
N LEU A 29 10.08 -26.89 49.02
CA LEU A 29 10.47 -25.46 49.00
C LEU A 29 10.29 -24.74 50.35
N LEU A 30 9.45 -25.26 51.27
CA LEU A 30 9.18 -24.61 52.56
C LEU A 30 9.98 -25.23 53.71
N ASP A 31 10.92 -24.46 54.24
CA ASP A 31 11.67 -24.77 55.46
C ASP A 31 10.85 -24.42 56.71
N GLN A 32 10.15 -25.41 57.27
CA GLN A 32 9.24 -25.23 58.41
C GLN A 32 9.93 -24.66 59.66
N GLU A 33 11.23 -24.92 59.87
CA GLU A 33 11.96 -24.41 61.03
C GLU A 33 12.08 -22.88 60.96
N LYS A 34 12.37 -22.34 59.77
CA LYS A 34 12.47 -20.88 59.55
C LYS A 34 11.16 -20.12 59.78
N PHE A 35 10.01 -20.71 59.49
CA PHE A 35 8.70 -20.09 59.75
C PHE A 35 8.17 -20.33 61.17
N SER A 36 8.77 -21.25 61.95
CA SER A 36 8.32 -21.62 63.30
C SER A 36 8.43 -20.51 64.36
N HIS A 37 9.18 -19.43 64.06
CA HIS A 37 9.44 -18.31 64.97
C HIS A 37 8.52 -17.10 64.75
N LEU A 38 7.55 -17.18 63.82
CA LEU A 38 6.62 -16.09 63.55
C LEU A 38 5.61 -15.89 64.68
N ASP A 39 5.29 -14.63 64.98
CA ASP A 39 4.30 -14.29 66.00
C ASP A 39 2.86 -14.49 65.51
N ARG A 40 1.93 -14.65 66.45
CA ARG A 40 0.52 -14.93 66.17
C ARG A 40 -0.19 -13.85 65.33
N SER A 41 0.25 -12.58 65.39
CA SER A 41 -0.34 -11.52 64.57
C SER A 41 0.15 -11.57 63.12
N THR A 42 1.43 -11.88 62.90
CA THR A 42 1.97 -12.12 61.55
C THR A 42 1.33 -13.34 60.91
N VAL A 43 1.21 -14.47 61.62
CA VAL A 43 0.54 -15.67 61.09
C VAL A 43 -0.93 -15.39 60.74
N LYS A 44 -1.65 -14.62 61.56
CA LYS A 44 -3.03 -14.20 61.21
C LYS A 44 -3.11 -13.35 59.95
N ARG A 45 -2.15 -12.46 59.71
CA ARG A 45 -2.10 -11.66 58.48
C ARG A 45 -1.80 -12.53 57.25
N MET A 46 -0.88 -13.48 57.37
CA MET A 46 -0.61 -14.46 56.31
C MET A 46 -1.86 -15.28 55.97
N GLN A 47 -2.57 -15.77 57.00
CA GLN A 47 -3.86 -16.46 56.87
C GLN A 47 -4.92 -15.59 56.16
N GLN A 48 -5.03 -14.30 56.51
CA GLN A 48 -5.92 -13.35 55.84
C GLN A 48 -5.55 -13.11 54.37
N ASN A 49 -4.27 -12.96 54.06
CA ASN A 49 -3.78 -12.75 52.70
C ASN A 49 -4.02 -13.98 51.81
N LEU A 50 -3.74 -15.19 52.33
CA LEU A 50 -4.06 -16.44 51.65
C LEU A 50 -5.56 -16.58 51.39
N ALA A 51 -6.42 -16.13 52.31
CA ALA A 51 -7.87 -16.08 52.10
C ALA A 51 -8.26 -15.18 50.92
N VAL A 52 -7.67 -13.99 50.76
CA VAL A 52 -7.96 -13.10 49.62
C VAL A 52 -7.51 -13.73 48.29
N ILE A 53 -6.40 -14.48 48.30
CA ILE A 53 -5.84 -15.11 47.11
C ILE A 53 -6.65 -16.35 46.68
N TYR A 54 -7.00 -17.23 47.62
CA TYR A 54 -7.61 -18.53 47.34
C TYR A 54 -9.12 -18.60 47.64
N GLN A 55 -9.81 -17.48 47.89
CA GLN A 55 -11.26 -17.43 48.15
C GLN A 55 -12.16 -18.14 47.12
N TYR A 56 -11.70 -18.28 45.87
CA TYR A 56 -12.43 -18.96 44.79
C TYR A 56 -11.95 -20.41 44.55
N ASP A 57 -10.93 -20.87 45.28
CA ASP A 57 -10.47 -22.24 45.20
C ASP A 57 -11.40 -23.16 46.00
N ARG A 58 -11.74 -24.30 45.41
CA ARG A 58 -12.68 -25.27 45.98
C ARG A 58 -12.16 -25.93 47.26
N ASP A 59 -10.86 -26.19 47.32
CA ASP A 59 -10.23 -26.89 48.43
C ASP A 59 -9.94 -25.93 49.58
N TRP A 60 -9.68 -24.64 49.29
CA TRP A 60 -9.61 -23.58 50.31
C TRP A 60 -10.91 -23.49 51.11
N ALA A 61 -12.06 -23.52 50.43
CA ALA A 61 -13.37 -23.50 51.08
C ALA A 61 -13.66 -24.77 51.92
N HIS A 62 -13.04 -25.90 51.60
CA HIS A 62 -13.11 -27.11 52.41
C HIS A 62 -12.24 -27.00 53.67
N ASP A 63 -10.97 -26.63 53.51
CA ASP A 63 -10.00 -26.53 54.60
C ASP A 63 -10.35 -25.43 55.62
N ALA A 64 -10.90 -24.31 55.16
CA ALA A 64 -11.35 -23.22 56.02
C ALA A 64 -12.55 -23.64 56.91
N ALA A 65 -13.34 -24.63 56.48
CA ALA A 65 -14.50 -25.14 57.20
C ALA A 65 -14.19 -26.29 58.17
N LEU A 66 -12.93 -26.74 58.28
CA LEU A 66 -12.52 -27.75 59.24
C LEU A 66 -12.75 -27.29 60.70
N SER A 67 -13.15 -28.22 61.57
CA SER A 67 -13.68 -27.94 62.93
C SER A 67 -12.75 -27.21 63.92
N GLN A 68 -11.52 -26.89 63.53
CA GLN A 68 -10.56 -26.10 64.31
C GLN A 68 -10.26 -24.71 63.69
N HIS A 69 -10.84 -24.39 62.54
CA HIS A 69 -10.58 -23.19 61.73
C HIS A 69 -9.08 -22.92 61.46
N PRO A 70 -8.32 -23.92 60.96
CA PRO A 70 -6.84 -23.93 60.90
C PRO A 70 -6.24 -22.95 59.86
N LEU A 71 -7.07 -22.07 59.30
CA LEU A 71 -6.73 -20.98 58.40
C LEU A 71 -7.15 -19.59 58.97
N THR A 72 -7.54 -19.49 60.25
CA THR A 72 -7.86 -18.19 60.92
C THR A 72 -7.46 -18.13 62.42
N ASP A 73 -6.99 -19.23 62.98
CA ASP A 73 -6.60 -19.39 64.39
C ASP A 73 -5.34 -18.59 64.78
N GLY A 74 -4.51 -18.20 63.82
CA GLY A 74 -3.19 -17.61 64.02
C GLY A 74 -2.09 -18.62 64.36
N MET A 75 -2.27 -19.90 64.04
CA MET A 75 -1.26 -20.94 64.24
C MET A 75 -0.78 -21.48 62.89
N LEU A 76 0.53 -21.64 62.73
CA LEU A 76 1.14 -22.13 61.50
C LEU A 76 1.05 -23.66 61.42
N GLY A 77 -0.18 -24.20 61.51
CA GLY A 77 -0.46 -25.63 61.47
C GLY A 77 -0.33 -26.23 60.06
N PRO A 78 -0.43 -27.56 59.91
CA PRO A 78 -0.22 -28.27 58.64
C PRO A 78 -1.03 -27.71 57.46
N VAL A 79 -2.27 -27.27 57.71
CA VAL A 79 -3.15 -26.69 56.69
C VAL A 79 -2.65 -25.31 56.24
N THR A 80 -2.32 -24.39 57.16
CA THR A 80 -1.71 -23.09 56.79
C THR A 80 -0.35 -23.29 56.08
N LEU A 81 0.44 -24.29 56.49
CA LEU A 81 1.70 -24.65 55.84
C LEU A 81 1.51 -25.12 54.39
N PHE A 82 0.50 -25.96 54.13
CA PHE A 82 0.14 -26.42 52.78
C PHE A 82 -0.22 -25.25 51.85
N TRP A 83 -1.11 -24.34 52.29
CA TRP A 83 -1.51 -23.19 51.48
C TRP A 83 -0.38 -22.16 51.27
N LEU A 84 0.49 -21.97 52.25
CA LEU A 84 1.70 -21.17 52.11
C LEU A 84 2.69 -21.80 51.11
N GLN A 85 2.81 -23.13 51.11
CA GLN A 85 3.65 -23.87 50.17
C GLN A 85 3.10 -23.82 48.74
N ARG A 86 1.76 -23.90 48.57
CA ARG A 86 1.10 -23.69 47.28
C ARG A 86 1.35 -22.26 46.75
N PHE A 87 1.24 -21.24 47.61
CA PHE A 87 1.58 -19.86 47.24
C PHE A 87 3.03 -19.71 46.74
N ILE A 88 3.98 -20.34 47.42
CA ILE A 88 5.40 -20.34 47.02
C ILE A 88 5.59 -20.99 45.63
N TYR A 89 4.84 -22.05 45.33
CA TYR A 89 4.83 -22.72 44.02
C TYR A 89 4.18 -21.84 42.93
N ASP A 90 2.97 -21.35 43.17
CA ASP A 90 2.17 -20.55 42.22
C ASP A 90 2.87 -19.24 41.82
N PHE A 91 3.72 -18.68 42.69
CA PHE A 91 4.52 -17.48 42.43
C PHE A 91 6.01 -17.76 42.20
N LYS A 92 6.39 -19.05 42.01
CA LYS A 92 7.74 -19.52 41.65
C LYS A 92 8.84 -18.93 42.57
N ILE A 93 8.56 -18.87 43.87
CA ILE A 93 9.44 -18.25 44.89
C ILE A 93 10.56 -19.23 45.29
N GLU A 94 11.81 -18.76 45.30
CA GLU A 94 12.99 -19.55 45.64
C GLU A 94 13.37 -19.43 47.12
N PRO A 95 13.66 -20.54 47.84
CA PRO A 95 14.01 -20.54 49.27
C PRO A 95 15.48 -20.16 49.53
N ILE A 96 15.93 -19.04 48.95
CA ILE A 96 17.34 -18.63 48.93
C ILE A 96 17.55 -17.38 49.80
N GLY A 97 18.68 -17.34 50.51
CA GLY A 97 19.10 -16.17 51.29
C GLY A 97 18.55 -16.11 52.72
N ARG A 98 18.94 -15.05 53.46
CA ARG A 98 18.60 -14.89 54.90
C ARG A 98 17.27 -14.18 55.15
N ARG A 99 16.64 -13.59 54.12
CA ARG A 99 15.39 -12.83 54.19
C ARG A 99 14.19 -13.53 53.57
N TYR A 100 14.36 -14.79 53.11
CA TYR A 100 13.33 -15.58 52.44
C TYR A 100 11.95 -15.54 53.13
N VAL A 101 11.90 -15.61 54.46
CA VAL A 101 10.64 -15.51 55.24
C VAL A 101 10.00 -14.13 55.08
N ASP A 102 10.75 -13.05 55.33
CA ASP A 102 10.28 -11.66 55.22
C ASP A 102 9.85 -11.34 53.78
N GLU A 103 10.62 -11.78 52.79
CA GLU A 103 10.37 -11.56 51.36
C GLU A 103 9.16 -12.36 50.87
N THR A 104 8.93 -13.58 51.39
CA THR A 104 7.71 -14.36 51.13
C THR A 104 6.49 -13.69 51.73
N ILE A 105 6.58 -13.17 52.97
CA ILE A 105 5.47 -12.45 53.62
C ILE A 105 5.14 -11.16 52.87
N LEU A 106 6.15 -10.38 52.47
CA LEU A 106 5.96 -9.15 51.69
C LEU A 106 5.41 -9.43 50.29
N ARG A 107 5.83 -10.53 49.63
CA ARG A 107 5.23 -10.94 48.35
C ARG A 107 3.78 -11.40 48.54
N LEU A 108 3.47 -12.12 49.62
CA LEU A 108 2.11 -12.53 49.97
C LEU A 108 1.19 -11.33 50.25
N GLU A 109 1.66 -10.29 50.94
CA GLU A 109 0.95 -9.02 51.09
C GLU A 109 0.69 -8.33 49.74
N ARG A 110 1.69 -8.26 48.87
CA ARG A 110 1.52 -7.67 47.52
C ARG A 110 0.55 -8.45 46.64
N ILE A 111 0.65 -9.78 46.60
CA ILE A 111 -0.26 -10.60 45.79
C ILE A 111 -1.68 -10.58 46.36
N ALA A 112 -1.88 -10.47 47.69
CA ALA A 112 -3.22 -10.24 48.25
C ALA A 112 -3.78 -8.85 47.89
N SER A 113 -2.93 -7.82 47.80
CA SER A 113 -3.33 -6.51 47.28
C SER A 113 -3.70 -6.57 45.79
N PHE A 114 -2.90 -7.28 44.98
CA PHE A 114 -3.18 -7.54 43.56
C PHE A 114 -4.50 -8.31 43.39
N ALA A 115 -4.71 -9.39 44.15
CA ALA A 115 -5.92 -10.20 44.18
C ALA A 115 -7.20 -9.39 44.48
N GLY A 116 -7.09 -8.36 45.34
CA GLY A 116 -8.18 -7.43 45.64
C GLY A 116 -8.48 -6.42 44.53
N MET A 117 -7.58 -6.23 43.57
CA MET A 117 -7.74 -5.31 42.43
C MET A 117 -8.04 -6.03 41.10
N PHE A 118 -7.47 -7.23 40.91
CA PHE A 118 -7.46 -7.98 39.65
C PHE A 118 -7.84 -9.47 39.90
N PRO A 119 -9.08 -9.76 40.35
CA PRO A 119 -9.48 -11.08 40.80
C PRO A 119 -9.61 -12.12 39.68
N GLU A 120 -9.81 -11.71 38.42
CA GLU A 120 -9.88 -12.63 37.28
C GLU A 120 -8.49 -12.96 36.74
N GLU A 121 -7.61 -11.95 36.62
CA GLU A 121 -6.20 -12.15 36.27
C GLU A 121 -5.46 -13.00 37.31
N LEU A 122 -5.81 -12.87 38.60
CA LEU A 122 -5.30 -13.75 39.64
C LEU A 122 -5.67 -15.22 39.41
N LYS A 123 -6.93 -15.52 39.04
CA LYS A 123 -7.35 -16.91 38.75
C LYS A 123 -6.51 -17.52 37.62
N ILE A 124 -6.13 -16.71 36.64
CA ILE A 124 -5.20 -17.12 35.58
C ILE A 124 -3.80 -17.39 36.18
N LEU A 125 -3.23 -16.46 36.95
CA LEU A 125 -1.90 -16.62 37.57
C LEU A 125 -1.74 -17.88 38.44
N ILE A 126 -2.81 -18.34 39.09
CA ILE A 126 -2.83 -19.54 39.96
C ILE A 126 -3.43 -20.80 39.27
N SER A 127 -3.68 -20.75 37.96
CA SER A 127 -4.19 -21.88 37.18
C SER A 127 -3.09 -22.86 36.73
N SER A 128 -3.48 -24.12 36.50
CA SER A 128 -2.66 -25.14 35.84
C SER A 128 -2.16 -24.66 34.49
N ASP A 129 -3.09 -24.23 33.64
CA ASP A 129 -2.92 -23.97 32.22
C ASP A 129 -1.94 -22.80 31.97
N PHE A 130 -1.99 -21.78 32.85
CA PHE A 130 -1.00 -20.69 32.86
C PHE A 130 0.37 -21.14 33.35
N SER A 131 0.47 -22.06 34.31
CA SER A 131 1.77 -22.59 34.72
C SER A 131 2.38 -23.45 33.62
N GLU A 132 1.63 -24.38 33.04
CA GLU A 132 2.10 -25.23 31.94
C GLU A 132 2.59 -24.37 30.76
N TRP A 133 1.81 -23.39 30.30
CA TRP A 133 2.22 -22.44 29.26
C TRP A 133 3.54 -21.71 29.59
N ASN A 134 3.76 -21.35 30.85
CA ASN A 134 4.94 -20.60 31.32
C ASN A 134 6.17 -21.52 31.45
N ASP A 135 5.95 -22.75 31.91
CA ASP A 135 6.97 -23.77 32.11
C ASP A 135 7.47 -24.36 30.76
N ASP A 136 6.63 -24.36 29.71
CA ASP A 136 6.97 -24.74 28.33
C ASP A 136 7.78 -23.67 27.55
N GLN A 137 7.99 -22.47 28.11
CA GLN A 137 8.70 -21.41 27.40
C GLN A 137 10.21 -21.70 27.26
N PRO A 138 10.87 -21.20 26.19
CA PRO A 138 12.32 -21.27 26.05
C PRO A 138 13.02 -20.61 27.26
N ASP A 139 14.16 -21.14 27.68
CA ASP A 139 14.70 -20.88 29.02
C ASP A 139 14.96 -19.40 29.35
N LYS A 140 15.25 -18.57 28.35
CA LYS A 140 15.42 -17.11 28.57
C LYS A 140 14.08 -16.45 28.95
N GLN A 141 13.02 -16.73 28.20
CA GLN A 141 11.66 -16.24 28.45
C GLN A 141 11.08 -16.80 29.75
N LYS A 142 11.20 -18.12 29.96
CA LYS A 142 10.77 -18.80 31.20
C LYS A 142 11.36 -18.17 32.46
N ASN A 143 12.68 -17.97 32.49
CA ASN A 143 13.34 -17.34 33.63
C ASN A 143 12.91 -15.88 33.84
N GLN A 144 12.64 -15.13 32.77
CA GLN A 144 12.08 -13.77 32.86
C GLN A 144 10.67 -13.79 33.47
N TYR A 145 9.79 -14.69 33.02
CA TYR A 145 8.41 -14.81 33.50
C TYR A 145 8.33 -15.33 34.94
N PHE A 146 9.25 -16.22 35.35
CA PHE A 146 9.42 -16.61 36.76
C PHE A 146 9.86 -15.43 37.62
N GLY A 147 10.80 -14.61 37.14
CA GLY A 147 11.21 -13.36 37.81
C GLY A 147 10.04 -12.40 38.03
N VAL A 148 9.14 -12.28 37.05
CA VAL A 148 7.89 -11.52 37.16
C VAL A 148 6.95 -12.11 38.21
N ARG A 149 6.65 -13.42 38.18
CA ARG A 149 5.82 -14.09 39.21
C ARG A 149 6.39 -13.88 40.61
N ARG A 150 7.71 -13.99 40.77
CA ARG A 150 8.42 -13.87 42.06
C ARG A 150 8.51 -12.45 42.61
N THR A 151 8.83 -11.45 41.76
CA THR A 151 9.23 -10.10 42.20
C THR A 151 8.62 -8.93 41.42
N GLY A 152 7.97 -9.20 40.28
CA GLY A 152 7.44 -8.18 39.39
C GLY A 152 6.38 -7.27 40.03
N SER A 153 6.23 -6.07 39.48
CA SER A 153 5.14 -5.15 39.80
C SER A 153 3.78 -5.73 39.37
N ASP A 154 2.72 -5.14 39.89
CA ASP A 154 1.34 -5.44 39.52
C ASP A 154 1.13 -5.30 38.01
N GLN A 155 1.72 -4.27 37.38
CA GLN A 155 1.73 -4.14 35.92
C GLN A 155 2.42 -5.32 35.22
N ALA A 156 3.60 -5.73 35.67
CA ALA A 156 4.29 -6.86 35.04
C ALA A 156 3.52 -8.19 35.17
N LEU A 157 2.73 -8.35 36.25
CA LEU A 157 1.81 -9.47 36.39
C LEU A 157 0.65 -9.40 35.38
N LEU A 158 0.06 -8.21 35.17
CA LEU A 158 -0.96 -7.98 34.14
C LEU A 158 -0.40 -8.22 32.73
N ASP A 159 0.77 -7.67 32.41
CA ASP A 159 1.45 -7.86 31.11
C ASP A 159 1.65 -9.35 30.80
N LEU A 160 2.03 -10.15 31.82
CA LEU A 160 2.25 -11.58 31.69
C LEU A 160 0.93 -12.37 31.51
N VAL A 161 -0.16 -11.94 32.15
CA VAL A 161 -1.50 -12.52 31.95
C VAL A 161 -2.06 -12.14 30.57
N TYR A 162 -1.89 -10.89 30.13
CA TYR A 162 -2.33 -10.46 28.81
C TYR A 162 -1.48 -11.05 27.69
N LEU A 163 -0.20 -11.39 27.94
CA LEU A 163 0.62 -12.18 27.02
C LEU A 163 0.11 -13.62 26.90
N TYR A 164 -0.23 -14.28 28.02
CA TYR A 164 -0.89 -15.59 28.00
C TYR A 164 -2.21 -15.55 27.22
N LEU A 165 -3.07 -14.56 27.48
CA LEU A 165 -4.37 -14.38 26.80
C LEU A 165 -4.24 -13.95 25.32
N GLN A 166 -3.06 -13.55 24.85
CA GLN A 166 -2.77 -13.32 23.43
C GLN A 166 -2.28 -14.59 22.71
N VAL A 167 -1.74 -15.56 23.45
CA VAL A 167 -1.24 -16.83 22.90
C VAL A 167 -2.29 -17.93 23.00
N VAL A 168 -3.11 -17.93 24.06
CA VAL A 168 -4.20 -18.88 24.28
C VAL A 168 -5.52 -18.31 23.74
N GLU A 169 -5.53 -18.01 22.45
CA GLU A 169 -6.75 -18.21 21.68
C GLU A 169 -7.06 -19.71 21.65
N PRO A 170 -8.33 -20.16 21.70
CA PRO A 170 -8.64 -21.55 21.41
C PRO A 170 -8.14 -21.85 19.98
N PRO A 171 -7.46 -22.99 19.75
CA PRO A 171 -6.92 -23.28 18.42
C PRO A 171 -8.06 -23.24 17.40
N PRO A 172 -7.86 -22.60 16.23
CA PRO A 172 -8.91 -22.52 15.23
C PRO A 172 -9.35 -23.93 14.87
N ASP A 173 -10.68 -24.12 14.90
CA ASP A 173 -11.36 -25.37 14.55
C ASP A 173 -10.61 -26.09 13.41
N PRO A 174 -10.05 -27.29 13.62
CA PRO A 174 -9.19 -27.95 12.62
C PRO A 174 -9.94 -28.34 11.33
N GLY A 175 -11.28 -28.19 11.28
CA GLY A 175 -12.07 -28.22 10.05
C GLY A 175 -11.98 -26.94 9.20
N LYS A 176 -11.41 -25.84 9.71
CA LYS A 176 -11.21 -24.58 9.01
C LYS A 176 -9.74 -24.37 8.66
N SER A 177 -9.44 -24.49 7.38
CA SER A 177 -8.24 -23.89 6.78
C SER A 177 -8.11 -22.44 7.27
N ASN A 178 -6.98 -22.14 7.93
CA ASN A 178 -6.72 -20.83 8.53
C ASN A 178 -6.23 -19.85 7.44
N LYS A 179 -7.13 -19.56 6.50
CA LYS A 179 -6.83 -18.87 5.24
C LYS A 179 -6.06 -17.58 5.48
N ASN A 180 -4.92 -17.45 4.80
CA ASN A 180 -4.07 -16.26 4.79
C ASN A 180 -4.89 -14.96 4.84
N PRO A 181 -4.79 -14.14 5.91
CA PRO A 181 -5.42 -12.83 5.94
C PRO A 181 -4.66 -11.91 4.98
N LEU A 182 -5.11 -11.88 3.73
CA LEU A 182 -4.56 -11.12 2.60
C LEU A 182 -4.58 -9.62 2.91
N THR A 183 -3.52 -9.13 3.57
CA THR A 183 -3.51 -7.81 4.22
C THR A 183 -2.45 -6.90 3.62
N ALA A 184 -2.90 -5.89 2.88
CA ALA A 184 -2.15 -4.68 2.57
C ALA A 184 -2.14 -3.72 3.76
N TYR A 185 -1.04 -2.98 3.90
CA TYR A 185 -0.90 -1.85 4.83
C TYR A 185 -0.40 -0.63 4.05
N TYR A 186 -0.56 0.55 4.62
CA TYR A 186 0.19 1.74 4.21
C TYR A 186 0.68 2.51 5.44
N TYR A 187 1.60 3.43 5.21
CA TYR A 187 2.32 4.12 6.26
C TYR A 187 2.12 5.63 6.11
N GLN A 188 1.41 6.24 7.08
CA GLN A 188 0.94 7.62 7.03
C GLN A 188 0.66 8.14 8.46
N LEU A 189 0.98 9.41 8.71
CA LEU A 189 0.46 10.15 9.86
C LEU A 189 -0.62 11.14 9.41
N SER A 190 -1.78 11.12 10.07
CA SER A 190 -2.85 12.12 9.90
C SER A 190 -2.58 13.37 10.73
N ALA A 191 -3.35 14.45 10.51
CA ALA A 191 -3.32 15.61 11.41
C ALA A 191 -3.80 15.21 12.82
N GLU A 192 -4.72 14.24 12.89
CA GLU A 192 -5.27 13.65 14.10
C GLU A 192 -4.21 12.85 14.87
N ASP A 193 -3.34 12.09 14.21
CA ASP A 193 -2.18 11.46 14.87
C ASP A 193 -1.26 12.52 15.50
N PHE A 194 -0.96 13.63 14.79
CA PHE A 194 -0.12 14.71 15.32
C PHE A 194 -0.77 15.44 16.50
N LYS A 195 -2.11 15.59 16.52
CA LYS A 195 -2.86 16.07 17.70
C LYS A 195 -2.71 15.14 18.90
N VAL A 196 -2.71 13.82 18.71
CA VAL A 196 -2.47 12.86 19.81
C VAL A 196 -1.03 12.94 20.31
N LEU A 197 -0.05 13.00 19.41
CA LEU A 197 1.38 13.07 19.74
C LEU A 197 1.76 14.33 20.55
N GLN A 198 1.02 15.43 20.42
CA GLN A 198 1.12 16.60 21.31
C GLN A 198 0.16 16.54 22.52
N GLY A 199 -0.95 15.83 22.39
CA GLY A 199 -2.12 15.92 23.27
C GLY A 199 -2.03 15.16 24.58
N LYS A 200 -0.98 14.37 24.86
CA LYS A 200 -0.89 13.45 26.02
C LYS A 200 -1.45 14.03 27.34
N ASN A 201 -1.02 15.23 27.72
CA ASN A 201 -1.46 15.88 28.97
C ASN A 201 -2.93 16.34 28.94
N GLN A 202 -3.43 16.79 27.79
CA GLN A 202 -4.84 17.16 27.58
C GLN A 202 -5.73 15.92 27.60
N VAL A 203 -5.33 14.85 26.90
CA VAL A 203 -6.00 13.55 26.88
C VAL A 203 -6.09 12.95 28.30
N GLN A 204 -5.00 12.98 29.06
CA GLN A 204 -5.00 12.59 30.48
C GLN A 204 -5.99 13.43 31.30
N ALA A 205 -5.99 14.76 31.13
CA ALA A 205 -6.89 15.66 31.84
C ALA A 205 -8.37 15.52 31.43
N GLN A 206 -8.67 15.00 30.23
CA GLN A 206 -10.02 14.63 29.80
C GLN A 206 -10.44 13.30 30.43
N LEU A 207 -9.61 12.25 30.33
CA LEU A 207 -9.91 10.93 30.93
C LEU A 207 -9.98 10.98 32.47
N ALA A 208 -9.21 11.84 33.12
CA ALA A 208 -9.28 12.10 34.56
C ALA A 208 -10.69 12.54 35.02
N LYS A 209 -11.51 13.13 34.13
CA LYS A 209 -12.91 13.51 34.43
C LYS A 209 -13.84 12.29 34.56
N LEU A 210 -13.38 11.09 34.23
CA LEU A 210 -14.11 9.83 34.38
C LEU A 210 -13.61 8.97 35.55
N VAL A 211 -12.49 9.34 36.17
CA VAL A 211 -11.91 8.60 37.31
C VAL A 211 -12.91 8.50 38.47
N ASN A 212 -13.04 7.29 39.02
CA ASN A 212 -13.96 6.91 40.10
C ASN A 212 -15.46 7.13 39.79
N LYS A 213 -15.84 7.37 38.54
CA LYS A 213 -17.25 7.26 38.11
C LYS A 213 -17.60 5.80 37.83
N ARG A 214 -18.79 5.39 38.27
CA ARG A 214 -19.37 4.07 37.99
C ARG A 214 -20.41 4.22 36.89
N PHE A 215 -20.34 3.36 35.89
CA PHE A 215 -21.29 3.29 34.78
C PHE A 215 -22.17 2.05 34.92
N ASP A 216 -23.35 2.05 34.31
CA ASP A 216 -24.29 0.91 34.43
C ASP A 216 -23.86 -0.30 33.60
N ASN A 217 -23.01 -0.09 32.58
CA ASN A 217 -22.48 -1.10 31.67
C ASN A 217 -21.30 -0.51 30.84
N VAL A 218 -20.67 -1.36 30.02
CA VAL A 218 -19.52 -0.97 29.17
C VAL A 218 -19.91 0.02 28.07
N GLU A 219 -21.13 -0.03 27.51
CA GLU A 219 -21.56 0.94 26.49
C GLU A 219 -21.69 2.36 27.07
N ALA A 220 -22.26 2.50 28.27
CA ALA A 220 -22.31 3.78 28.98
C ALA A 220 -20.90 4.34 29.32
N LEU A 221 -19.92 3.46 29.56
CA LEU A 221 -18.52 3.86 29.70
C LEU A 221 -17.90 4.29 28.35
N LYS A 222 -18.16 3.57 27.25
CA LYS A 222 -17.73 3.99 25.90
C LYS A 222 -18.31 5.35 25.53
N GLU A 223 -19.61 5.57 25.69
CA GLU A 223 -20.27 6.85 25.43
C GLU A 223 -19.63 7.99 26.23
N ALA A 224 -19.30 7.75 27.50
CA ALA A 224 -18.62 8.73 28.34
C ALA A 224 -17.17 9.01 27.90
N VAL A 225 -16.41 7.99 27.49
CA VAL A 225 -15.05 8.14 26.93
C VAL A 225 -15.09 8.91 25.61
N THR A 226 -15.98 8.52 24.69
CA THR A 226 -16.23 9.24 23.43
C THR A 226 -16.63 10.70 23.68
N GLY A 227 -17.42 10.96 24.73
CA GLY A 227 -17.84 12.31 25.13
C GLY A 227 -16.70 13.20 25.65
N VAL A 228 -15.74 12.66 26.44
CA VAL A 228 -14.59 13.46 26.92
C VAL A 228 -13.43 13.51 25.93
N LEU A 229 -13.32 12.55 25.02
CA LEU A 229 -12.33 12.49 23.94
C LEU A 229 -12.91 12.87 22.56
N GLY A 230 -13.99 13.64 22.51
CA GLY A 230 -14.60 14.08 21.24
C GLY A 230 -13.70 14.93 20.33
N GLU A 231 -12.58 15.44 20.86
CA GLU A 231 -11.52 16.13 20.12
C GLU A 231 -10.53 15.15 19.43
N TYR A 232 -10.60 13.85 19.74
CA TYR A 232 -9.64 12.81 19.37
C TYR A 232 -10.33 11.51 18.85
N PRO A 233 -11.13 11.55 17.76
CA PRO A 233 -11.91 10.40 17.30
C PRO A 233 -11.06 9.15 16.94
N GLU A 234 -9.96 9.29 16.18
CA GLU A 234 -9.04 8.17 15.90
C GLU A 234 -8.46 7.52 17.16
N LEU A 235 -8.40 8.24 18.30
CA LEU A 235 -7.93 7.70 19.57
C LEU A 235 -9.04 6.91 20.28
N VAL A 236 -10.29 7.39 20.19
CA VAL A 236 -11.47 6.67 20.69
C VAL A 236 -11.61 5.33 19.98
N ASP A 237 -11.48 5.29 18.64
CA ASP A 237 -11.58 4.06 17.85
C ASP A 237 -10.52 3.00 18.25
N LYS A 238 -9.31 3.44 18.63
CA LYS A 238 -8.27 2.55 19.16
C LYS A 238 -8.53 2.13 20.61
N LEU A 239 -9.13 2.99 21.43
CA LEU A 239 -9.40 2.73 22.85
C LEU A 239 -10.65 1.87 23.12
N VAL A 240 -11.69 1.98 22.30
CA VAL A 240 -12.95 1.25 22.50
C VAL A 240 -12.72 -0.28 22.58
N PRO A 241 -11.95 -0.94 21.68
CA PRO A 241 -11.65 -2.37 21.80
C PRO A 241 -10.84 -2.74 23.06
N VAL A 242 -10.01 -1.83 23.57
CA VAL A 242 -9.25 -2.03 24.81
C VAL A 242 -10.20 -1.97 26.02
N ILE A 243 -11.10 -0.99 26.03
CA ILE A 243 -12.17 -0.84 27.05
C ILE A 243 -13.10 -2.06 27.04
N GLU A 244 -13.52 -2.55 25.86
CA GLU A 244 -14.31 -3.77 25.71
C GLU A 244 -13.63 -5.04 26.21
N ARG A 245 -12.31 -5.16 26.00
CA ARG A 245 -11.53 -6.32 26.46
C ARG A 245 -11.34 -6.26 27.99
N TYR A 246 -11.00 -5.10 28.53
CA TYR A 246 -10.70 -4.88 29.94
C TYR A 246 -11.94 -4.98 30.83
N TYR A 247 -13.01 -4.25 30.50
CA TYR A 247 -14.25 -4.23 31.30
C TYR A 247 -15.26 -5.33 30.94
N ARG A 248 -14.81 -6.40 30.26
CA ARG A 248 -15.68 -7.55 29.88
C ARG A 248 -16.23 -8.31 31.09
N TYR A 249 -15.44 -8.37 32.17
CA TYR A 249 -15.72 -9.15 33.38
C TYR A 249 -15.56 -8.33 34.67
N ALA A 250 -15.32 -7.02 34.54
CA ALA A 250 -15.06 -6.11 35.65
C ALA A 250 -16.08 -4.96 35.68
N ASP A 251 -16.31 -4.41 36.87
CA ASP A 251 -17.13 -3.20 37.07
C ASP A 251 -16.60 -2.04 36.20
N PRO A 252 -17.43 -1.39 35.35
CA PRO A 252 -16.98 -0.29 34.50
C PRO A 252 -16.72 0.98 35.34
N VAL A 253 -15.50 1.05 35.86
CA VAL A 253 -14.95 2.15 36.68
C VAL A 253 -13.51 2.40 36.24
N ILE A 254 -13.21 3.60 35.76
CA ILE A 254 -11.83 4.05 35.54
C ILE A 254 -11.23 4.37 36.90
N SER A 255 -10.23 3.61 37.35
CA SER A 255 -9.46 3.94 38.55
C SER A 255 -8.30 4.89 38.22
N GLN A 256 -7.76 5.56 39.24
CA GLN A 256 -6.57 6.41 39.08
C GLN A 256 -5.36 5.58 38.61
N SER A 257 -5.17 4.37 39.15
CA SER A 257 -4.09 3.46 38.75
C SER A 257 -4.26 2.95 37.33
N PHE A 258 -5.48 2.63 36.89
CA PHE A 258 -5.75 2.27 35.50
C PHE A 258 -5.44 3.43 34.55
N LEU A 259 -5.78 4.67 34.92
CA LEU A 259 -5.42 5.84 34.11
C LEU A 259 -3.90 6.05 34.05
N GLU A 260 -3.17 5.86 35.16
CA GLU A 260 -1.70 5.99 35.19
C GLU A 260 -1.01 4.90 34.35
N ILE A 261 -1.51 3.66 34.39
CA ILE A 261 -1.09 2.55 33.51
C ILE A 261 -1.38 2.90 32.05
N LEU A 262 -2.61 3.30 31.74
CA LEU A 262 -3.08 3.63 30.40
C LEU A 262 -2.26 4.77 29.78
N MET A 263 -1.95 5.82 30.54
CA MET A 263 -1.07 6.91 30.10
C MET A 263 0.41 6.50 30.00
N GLY A 264 0.80 5.33 30.52
CA GLY A 264 2.10 4.71 30.31
C GLY A 264 2.22 3.94 28.98
N ASP A 265 1.10 3.63 28.33
CA ASP A 265 1.10 2.90 27.05
C ASP A 265 1.67 3.75 25.90
N THR A 266 2.35 3.08 24.97
CA THR A 266 2.79 3.61 23.67
C THR A 266 1.68 4.27 22.84
N LEU A 267 0.41 3.91 23.05
CA LEU A 267 -0.76 4.54 22.43
C LEU A 267 -0.98 6.00 22.89
N PHE A 268 -0.36 6.41 24.00
CA PHE A 268 -0.27 7.79 24.47
C PHE A 268 1.17 8.28 24.49
N ALA A 269 2.06 7.75 23.66
CA ALA A 269 3.39 8.30 23.50
C ALA A 269 3.32 9.74 22.96
N SER A 270 4.20 10.61 23.48
CA SER A 270 4.26 12.02 23.11
C SER A 270 5.57 12.33 22.40
N LEU A 271 5.53 13.22 21.41
CA LEU A 271 6.71 13.64 20.65
C LEU A 271 6.95 15.14 20.83
N ASN A 272 8.22 15.56 20.90
CA ASN A 272 8.60 16.96 21.07
C ASN A 272 7.91 17.86 20.02
N HIS A 273 7.36 18.99 20.46
CA HIS A 273 6.64 19.94 19.61
C HIS A 273 7.42 20.43 18.37
N ILE A 274 8.76 20.51 18.42
CA ILE A 274 9.62 20.89 17.30
C ILE A 274 9.68 19.77 16.24
N LEU A 275 9.78 18.51 16.70
CA LEU A 275 9.72 17.32 15.84
C LEU A 275 8.32 17.15 15.23
N VAL A 276 7.26 17.33 16.01
CA VAL A 276 5.88 17.29 15.49
C VAL A 276 5.67 18.41 14.47
N LYS A 277 5.99 19.67 14.80
CA LYS A 277 5.84 20.82 13.89
C LYS A 277 6.58 20.61 12.57
N LEU A 278 7.78 20.02 12.58
CA LEU A 278 8.48 19.65 11.35
C LEU A 278 7.69 18.59 10.57
N LEU A 279 7.41 17.44 11.20
CA LEU A 279 6.82 16.28 10.53
C LEU A 279 5.38 16.56 10.05
N GLU A 280 4.58 17.30 10.80
CA GLU A 280 3.24 17.74 10.40
C GLU A 280 3.31 18.59 9.12
N ASN A 281 4.16 19.62 9.10
CA ASN A 281 4.32 20.48 7.93
C ASN A 281 4.90 19.73 6.71
N THR A 282 5.76 18.72 6.91
CA THR A 282 6.38 17.97 5.79
C THR A 282 5.58 16.75 5.31
N ILE A 283 5.14 15.86 6.19
CA ILE A 283 4.66 14.50 5.84
C ILE A 283 3.20 14.20 6.24
N SER A 284 2.49 15.11 6.91
CA SER A 284 1.07 14.89 7.21
C SER A 284 0.27 14.68 5.93
N GLY A 285 -0.57 13.64 5.93
CA GLY A 285 -1.44 13.31 4.80
C GLY A 285 -0.83 12.40 3.71
N ILE A 286 0.46 12.05 3.78
CA ILE A 286 1.13 11.26 2.72
C ILE A 286 1.12 9.75 3.07
N ALA A 287 0.68 8.93 2.12
CA ALA A 287 0.60 7.47 2.25
C ALA A 287 1.72 6.74 1.51
N TYR A 288 2.66 6.15 2.25
CA TYR A 288 3.77 5.36 1.71
C TYR A 288 3.40 3.86 1.61
N PRO A 289 3.90 3.12 0.60
CA PRO A 289 3.59 1.70 0.41
C PRO A 289 4.38 0.78 1.36
N ASP A 290 5.49 1.27 1.89
CA ASP A 290 6.51 0.48 2.57
C ASP A 290 7.04 1.24 3.82
N PRO A 291 7.33 0.55 4.94
CA PRO A 291 7.70 1.20 6.19
C PRO A 291 9.12 1.80 6.14
N TYR A 292 10.01 1.28 5.30
CA TYR A 292 11.36 1.81 5.11
C TYR A 292 11.34 3.10 4.30
N LEU A 293 10.51 3.22 3.25
CA LEU A 293 10.31 4.49 2.52
C LEU A 293 9.77 5.60 3.44
N PHE A 294 8.79 5.27 4.28
CA PHE A 294 8.31 6.17 5.32
C PHE A 294 9.43 6.56 6.30
N ALA A 295 10.21 5.59 6.79
CA ALA A 295 11.32 5.83 7.72
C ALA A 295 12.43 6.70 7.11
N GLN A 296 12.83 6.46 5.85
CA GLN A 296 13.81 7.30 5.15
C GLN A 296 13.27 8.71 4.91
N THR A 297 11.99 8.86 4.58
CA THR A 297 11.35 10.18 4.50
C THR A 297 11.46 10.90 5.84
N VAL A 298 11.04 10.28 6.96
CA VAL A 298 11.12 10.90 8.30
C VAL A 298 12.57 11.31 8.62
N LYS A 299 13.55 10.43 8.39
CA LYS A 299 14.99 10.71 8.59
C LYS A 299 15.48 11.85 7.71
N SER A 300 15.07 11.91 6.44
CA SER A 300 15.39 12.98 5.49
C SER A 300 14.84 14.34 5.94
N LYS A 301 13.58 14.41 6.38
CA LYS A 301 13.00 15.67 6.91
C LYS A 301 13.69 16.09 8.20
N ILE A 302 13.99 15.16 9.12
CA ILE A 302 14.74 15.43 10.36
C ILE A 302 16.15 15.97 10.04
N SER A 303 16.86 15.39 9.07
CA SER A 303 18.17 15.88 8.60
C SER A 303 18.08 17.31 8.06
N ALA A 304 17.05 17.63 7.26
CA ALA A 304 16.79 18.99 6.79
C ALA A 304 16.42 19.97 7.93
N GLY A 305 15.73 19.49 8.98
CA GLY A 305 15.40 20.22 10.19
C GLY A 305 16.61 20.54 11.07
N ILE A 306 17.50 19.57 11.26
CA ILE A 306 18.80 19.77 11.91
C ILE A 306 19.61 20.78 11.11
N GLY A 307 19.70 20.61 9.79
CA GLY A 307 20.38 21.55 8.90
C GLY A 307 21.88 21.69 9.19
N ALA A 308 22.55 20.57 9.50
CA ALA A 308 24.00 20.45 9.50
C ALA A 308 24.54 20.28 8.07
N CYS A 309 25.79 20.70 7.81
CA CYS A 309 26.50 20.49 6.54
C CYS A 309 25.67 20.85 5.29
N ARG A 310 25.08 22.06 5.27
CA ARG A 310 24.13 22.47 4.21
C ARG A 310 24.84 22.93 2.96
N ASP A 311 24.41 22.45 1.79
CA ASP A 311 24.80 23.06 0.53
C ASP A 311 23.86 24.23 0.24
N LEU A 312 24.31 25.45 0.59
CA LEU A 312 23.51 26.66 0.42
C LEU A 312 23.37 27.07 -1.05
N ASP A 313 24.22 26.55 -1.93
CA ASP A 313 24.27 26.90 -3.35
C ASP A 313 23.51 25.86 -4.22
N GLN A 314 23.23 24.66 -3.67
CA GLN A 314 22.38 23.62 -4.29
C GLN A 314 20.98 23.45 -3.65
N GLN A 315 20.72 23.91 -2.42
CA GLN A 315 19.42 23.72 -1.77
C GLN A 315 18.37 24.75 -2.19
N ASN A 316 17.22 24.27 -2.64
CA ASN A 316 16.07 25.11 -2.96
C ASN A 316 15.39 25.71 -1.70
N GLU A 317 14.62 26.78 -1.91
CA GLU A 317 14.04 27.58 -0.81
C GLU A 317 13.12 26.78 0.14
N TYR A 318 12.42 25.75 -0.34
CA TYR A 318 11.58 24.90 0.52
C TYR A 318 12.45 24.18 1.55
N ILE A 319 13.52 23.51 1.09
CA ILE A 319 14.48 22.85 1.99
C ILE A 319 15.21 23.89 2.86
N SER A 320 15.56 25.07 2.32
CA SER A 320 16.15 26.17 3.12
C SER A 320 15.33 26.48 4.37
N ARG A 321 14.00 26.61 4.21
CA ARG A 321 13.02 26.96 5.26
C ARG A 321 12.75 25.84 6.30
N LEU A 322 13.17 24.60 6.07
CA LEU A 322 12.94 23.49 7.02
C LEU A 322 13.87 23.51 8.24
N LYS A 323 15.05 24.13 8.16
CA LYS A 323 16.01 24.15 9.29
C LYS A 323 15.40 24.85 10.50
N TRP A 324 15.43 24.17 11.64
CA TRP A 324 15.05 24.71 12.95
C TRP A 324 15.93 25.91 13.33
N SER A 325 15.31 26.94 13.93
CA SER A 325 16.08 28.03 14.53
C SER A 325 17.04 27.51 15.62
N ASP A 326 18.05 28.29 15.97
CA ASP A 326 19.01 27.85 16.99
C ASP A 326 18.35 27.78 18.39
N ASP A 327 17.34 28.62 18.65
CA ASP A 327 16.46 28.54 19.82
C ASP A 327 15.59 27.25 19.83
N ASP A 328 14.98 26.88 18.70
CA ASP A 328 14.28 25.58 18.57
C ASP A 328 15.26 24.41 18.79
N PHE A 329 16.47 24.47 18.23
CA PHE A 329 17.45 23.39 18.35
C PHE A 329 18.03 23.24 19.77
N HIS A 330 18.25 24.34 20.48
CA HIS A 330 18.63 24.29 21.90
C HIS A 330 17.50 23.72 22.77
N LYS A 331 16.23 24.05 22.51
CA LYS A 331 15.07 23.45 23.20
C LYS A 331 14.92 21.95 22.93
N LEU A 332 15.17 21.50 21.70
CA LEU A 332 15.22 20.08 21.38
C LEU A 332 16.40 19.40 22.11
N THR A 333 17.55 20.07 22.20
CA THR A 333 18.74 19.58 22.91
C THR A 333 18.48 19.42 24.41
N GLU A 334 17.81 20.39 25.05
CA GLU A 334 17.41 20.31 26.46
C GLU A 334 16.42 19.16 26.71
N ASP A 335 15.41 18.99 25.85
CA ASP A 335 14.42 17.89 25.94
C ASP A 335 15.06 16.51 25.70
N LEU A 336 16.00 16.37 24.76
CA LEU A 336 16.71 15.11 24.52
C LEU A 336 17.64 14.71 25.68
N LEU A 337 18.15 15.68 26.45
CA LEU A 337 19.03 15.44 27.60
C LEU A 337 18.29 15.30 28.95
N THR A 338 17.02 15.72 29.02
CA THR A 338 16.23 15.74 30.27
C THR A 338 14.92 14.93 30.18
N GLY A 339 14.50 14.54 28.99
CA GLY A 339 13.21 13.92 28.70
C GLY A 339 13.05 12.47 29.19
N PRO A 340 11.81 11.94 29.17
CA PRO A 340 11.45 10.64 29.74
C PRO A 340 11.87 9.44 28.87
N TYR A 341 12.87 9.61 28.01
CA TYR A 341 13.22 8.66 26.96
C TYR A 341 14.16 7.56 27.49
N GLN A 342 13.62 6.37 27.71
CA GLN A 342 14.40 5.24 28.24
C GLN A 342 15.28 4.61 27.14
N GLY A 343 16.58 4.49 27.43
CA GLY A 343 17.52 3.74 26.59
C GLY A 343 18.18 4.50 25.45
N ILE A 344 17.99 5.83 25.32
CA ILE A 344 18.77 6.62 24.34
C ILE A 344 20.29 6.51 24.64
N PRO A 345 21.15 6.39 23.61
CA PRO A 345 22.58 6.70 23.72
C PRO A 345 22.89 8.08 24.33
N ASP A 346 24.09 8.26 24.88
CA ASP A 346 24.54 9.60 25.30
C ASP A 346 24.82 10.47 24.07
N PHE A 347 23.83 11.29 23.69
CA PHE A 347 23.96 12.24 22.58
C PHE A 347 24.72 13.52 22.93
N SER A 348 25.18 13.74 24.17
CA SER A 348 25.71 15.05 24.60
C SER A 348 26.87 15.56 23.73
N GLU A 349 27.84 14.71 23.41
CA GLU A 349 28.94 15.05 22.50
C GLU A 349 28.48 15.16 21.04
N GLN A 350 27.58 14.29 20.58
CA GLN A 350 27.06 14.35 19.21
C GLN A 350 26.29 15.66 18.97
N LEU A 351 25.43 16.06 19.91
CA LEU A 351 24.69 17.34 19.87
C LEU A 351 25.64 18.53 19.80
N ARG A 352 26.73 18.52 20.58
CA ARG A 352 27.77 19.57 20.56
C ARG A 352 28.49 19.66 19.22
N GLN A 353 28.78 18.51 18.58
CA GLN A 353 29.39 18.46 17.25
C GLN A 353 28.40 18.94 16.18
N ILE A 354 27.15 18.48 16.22
CA ILE A 354 26.08 18.86 15.28
C ILE A 354 25.80 20.37 15.33
N ASP A 355 25.85 21.01 16.50
CA ASP A 355 25.69 22.47 16.62
C ASP A 355 26.79 23.26 15.88
N LEU A 356 28.03 22.75 15.87
CA LEU A 356 29.12 23.32 15.06
C LEU A 356 28.89 23.07 13.56
N LEU A 357 28.39 21.88 13.19
CA LEU A 357 28.09 21.51 11.80
C LEU A 357 26.86 22.23 11.23
N ARG A 358 25.95 22.73 12.08
CA ARG A 358 24.82 23.62 11.72
C ARG A 358 25.25 24.98 11.16
N ILE A 359 26.53 25.35 11.31
CA ILE A 359 27.12 26.61 10.86
C ILE A 359 27.98 26.42 9.58
N ARG A 360 28.50 25.21 9.33
CA ARG A 360 29.33 24.88 8.13
C ARG A 360 28.49 24.69 6.85
N ARG A 361 29.10 24.92 5.68
CA ARG A 361 28.54 24.50 4.38
C ARG A 361 28.90 23.03 4.08
N LYS A 362 28.16 22.37 3.18
CA LYS A 362 28.42 20.96 2.77
C LYS A 362 29.83 20.77 2.20
N GLY A 363 30.36 21.77 1.48
CA GLY A 363 31.73 21.77 0.96
C GLY A 363 32.83 21.99 2.01
N ASP A 364 32.47 22.42 3.22
CA ASP A 364 33.36 22.56 4.38
C ASP A 364 33.24 21.37 5.35
N CYS A 365 32.45 20.33 5.00
CA CYS A 365 32.24 19.14 5.80
C CYS A 365 32.94 17.93 5.18
N GLU A 366 33.62 17.15 6.02
CA GLU A 366 34.29 15.92 5.62
C GLU A 366 33.34 14.72 5.66
N THR A 367 33.76 13.57 5.11
CA THR A 367 32.98 12.33 5.12
C THR A 367 32.62 11.88 6.54
N GLU A 368 33.47 12.19 7.52
CA GLU A 368 33.24 11.92 8.94
C GLU A 368 32.10 12.80 9.51
N ASP A 369 32.05 14.10 9.18
CA ASP A 369 30.96 15.02 9.57
C ASP A 369 29.60 14.55 9.03
N LEU A 370 29.58 14.08 7.77
CA LEU A 370 28.37 13.53 7.13
C LEU A 370 27.95 12.20 7.76
N THR A 371 28.91 11.36 8.15
CA THR A 371 28.65 10.08 8.81
C THR A 371 28.06 10.31 10.21
N LEU A 372 28.67 11.20 11.00
CA LEU A 372 28.18 11.63 12.31
C LEU A 372 26.76 12.21 12.23
N THR A 373 26.48 13.03 11.23
CA THR A 373 25.14 13.60 10.98
C THR A 373 24.12 12.49 10.71
N ASN A 374 24.46 11.50 9.88
CA ASN A 374 23.59 10.37 9.59
C ASN A 374 23.40 9.44 10.79
N GLU A 375 24.44 9.19 11.59
CA GLU A 375 24.34 8.40 12.83
C GLU A 375 23.41 9.08 13.86
N PHE A 376 23.55 10.39 14.06
CA PHE A 376 22.68 11.16 14.95
C PHE A 376 21.22 11.16 14.45
N VAL A 377 20.98 11.37 13.15
CA VAL A 377 19.62 11.30 12.55
C VAL A 377 18.99 9.91 12.73
N ASN A 378 19.77 8.83 12.53
CA ASN A 378 19.29 7.47 12.77
C ASN A 378 18.99 7.25 14.26
N GLY A 379 19.91 7.61 15.15
CA GLY A 379 19.72 7.48 16.60
C GLY A 379 18.48 8.22 17.11
N LEU A 380 18.28 9.46 16.65
CA LEU A 380 17.10 10.28 16.97
C LEU A 380 15.81 9.63 16.43
N TYR A 381 15.82 9.06 15.22
CA TYR A 381 14.67 8.34 14.71
C TYR A 381 14.37 7.06 15.52
N GLU A 382 15.32 6.14 15.65
CA GLU A 382 15.05 4.81 16.25
C GLU A 382 14.69 4.90 17.75
N ASN A 383 15.26 5.86 18.50
CA ASN A 383 15.09 5.94 19.96
C ASN A 383 14.07 6.98 20.45
N VAL A 384 13.65 7.94 19.60
CA VAL A 384 12.70 9.01 19.99
C VAL A 384 11.47 9.05 19.09
N VAL A 385 11.68 9.14 17.78
CA VAL A 385 10.57 9.38 16.83
C VAL A 385 9.79 8.09 16.58
N HIS A 386 10.47 6.99 16.25
CA HIS A 386 9.84 5.71 15.95
C HIS A 386 9.02 5.16 17.13
N PRO A 387 9.54 5.13 18.38
CA PRO A 387 8.77 4.61 19.52
C PRO A 387 7.51 5.42 19.83
N ALA A 388 7.49 6.71 19.48
CA ALA A 388 6.33 7.57 19.64
C ALA A 388 5.28 7.37 18.53
N ILE A 389 5.70 7.20 17.27
CA ILE A 389 4.76 7.11 16.13
C ILE A 389 4.33 5.68 15.77
N GLN A 390 4.93 4.64 16.37
CA GLN A 390 4.76 3.24 15.94
C GLN A 390 3.30 2.73 15.91
N LEU A 391 2.44 3.16 16.84
CA LEU A 391 1.01 2.79 16.86
C LEU A 391 0.11 3.77 16.08
N HIS A 392 0.71 4.74 15.40
CA HIS A 392 0.02 5.77 14.62
C HIS A 392 0.23 5.59 13.12
N TYR A 393 1.49 5.43 12.71
CA TYR A 393 1.85 5.48 11.29
C TYR A 393 1.37 4.29 10.45
N LYS A 394 1.27 3.08 11.01
CA LYS A 394 0.86 1.88 10.27
C LYS A 394 -0.66 1.78 10.21
N LYS A 395 -1.23 2.10 9.04
CA LYS A 395 -2.68 2.05 8.79
C LYS A 395 -3.05 0.79 8.00
N LYS A 396 -4.24 0.24 8.25
CA LYS A 396 -4.84 -0.88 7.50
C LYS A 396 -6.16 -0.39 6.88
N PRO A 397 -6.24 -0.18 5.55
CA PRO A 397 -7.48 0.22 4.89
C PRO A 397 -8.37 -0.99 4.63
N ASP A 398 -9.65 -0.95 4.98
CA ASP A 398 -10.58 -2.00 4.54
C ASP A 398 -11.13 -1.71 3.14
N TYR A 399 -11.31 -2.75 2.34
CA TYR A 399 -11.92 -2.68 1.01
C TYR A 399 -13.44 -2.59 1.15
N ASN A 400 -14.04 -1.68 0.39
CA ASN A 400 -15.47 -1.40 0.41
C ASN A 400 -15.99 -1.28 -1.03
N ALA A 401 -16.95 -2.13 -1.42
CA ALA A 401 -17.49 -2.14 -2.79
C ALA A 401 -18.30 -0.87 -3.14
N THR A 402 -18.72 -0.07 -2.15
CA THR A 402 -19.49 1.17 -2.41
C THR A 402 -18.60 2.33 -2.89
N THR A 403 -17.33 2.37 -2.47
CA THR A 403 -16.37 3.43 -2.80
C THR A 403 -15.56 3.10 -4.06
N PHE A 404 -16.24 2.69 -5.13
CA PHE A 404 -15.59 2.24 -6.38
C PHE A 404 -14.92 3.37 -7.16
N ILE A 405 -13.89 3.03 -7.94
CA ILE A 405 -13.08 4.00 -8.72
C ILE A 405 -13.93 4.65 -9.82
N ARG A 406 -13.97 5.99 -9.82
CA ARG A 406 -14.64 6.80 -10.85
C ARG A 406 -13.69 7.90 -11.32
N TRP A 407 -13.12 7.72 -12.50
CA TRP A 407 -12.28 8.73 -13.14
C TRP A 407 -12.98 9.43 -14.29
N ASP A 408 -12.70 10.72 -14.43
CA ASP A 408 -12.90 11.50 -15.65
C ASP A 408 -11.54 12.07 -16.13
N GLY A 409 -11.36 12.19 -17.43
CA GLY A 409 -10.21 12.89 -18.02
C GLY A 409 -10.44 14.40 -18.17
N ASN A 410 -11.65 14.91 -17.95
CA ASN A 410 -12.01 16.33 -18.10
C ASN A 410 -11.57 16.95 -19.45
N GLY A 411 -11.60 16.15 -20.53
CA GLY A 411 -11.16 16.59 -21.86
C GLY A 411 -9.64 16.84 -22.01
N CYS A 412 -8.80 16.23 -21.16
CA CYS A 412 -7.35 16.45 -21.15
C CYS A 412 -6.63 16.12 -22.47
N GLY A 413 -7.16 15.21 -23.29
CA GLY A 413 -6.48 14.69 -24.48
C GLY A 413 -6.09 13.22 -24.38
N CYS A 414 -5.29 12.74 -25.33
CA CYS A 414 -4.68 11.42 -25.29
C CYS A 414 -3.32 11.49 -24.60
N VAL A 415 -2.77 10.34 -24.18
CA VAL A 415 -1.33 10.24 -23.87
C VAL A 415 -0.56 10.78 -25.07
N LEU A 416 0.24 11.83 -24.86
CA LEU A 416 1.15 12.41 -25.84
C LEU A 416 2.07 11.32 -26.42
N ASP A 417 2.06 11.16 -27.73
CA ASP A 417 2.87 10.13 -28.40
C ASP A 417 4.39 10.44 -28.28
N ASP A 418 4.77 11.73 -28.25
CA ASP A 418 6.15 12.24 -28.13
C ASP A 418 6.65 12.39 -26.66
N LEU A 419 6.36 11.43 -25.76
CA LEU A 419 6.95 11.41 -24.40
C LEU A 419 8.36 10.79 -24.39
N SER A 420 9.28 11.34 -23.60
CA SER A 420 10.69 10.87 -23.52
C SER A 420 10.87 9.51 -22.82
N GLY A 421 9.78 8.88 -22.36
CA GLY A 421 9.78 7.63 -21.61
C GLY A 421 8.40 7.35 -21.01
N THR A 422 8.28 6.21 -20.32
CA THR A 422 7.00 5.80 -19.70
C THR A 422 6.69 6.64 -18.46
N VAL A 423 5.53 7.29 -18.42
CA VAL A 423 4.99 7.87 -17.19
C VAL A 423 4.03 6.88 -16.54
N TYR A 424 4.17 6.64 -15.23
CA TYR A 424 3.51 5.53 -14.54
C TYR A 424 2.82 5.97 -13.23
N GLY A 425 1.50 5.83 -13.14
CA GLY A 425 0.73 6.20 -11.95
C GLY A 425 0.25 4.99 -11.14
N PHE A 426 0.69 4.86 -9.89
CA PHE A 426 0.15 3.83 -8.98
C PHE A 426 -1.11 4.32 -8.29
N TYR A 427 -2.22 3.61 -8.41
CA TYR A 427 -3.47 3.95 -7.73
C TYR A 427 -3.81 2.89 -6.66
N PRO A 428 -3.59 3.19 -5.37
CA PRO A 428 -4.00 2.31 -4.28
C PRO A 428 -5.52 2.28 -4.11
N PHE A 429 -6.08 1.10 -3.85
CA PHE A 429 -7.54 0.93 -3.76
C PHE A 429 -8.19 1.85 -2.71
N TRP A 430 -7.47 2.20 -1.65
CA TRP A 430 -7.92 3.08 -0.56
C TRP A 430 -7.95 4.58 -0.91
N VAL A 431 -7.45 4.97 -2.08
CA VAL A 431 -7.62 6.34 -2.62
C VAL A 431 -9.01 6.53 -3.24
N ALA A 432 -9.75 5.43 -3.47
CA ALA A 432 -11.12 5.49 -3.99
C ALA A 432 -12.12 5.86 -2.88
N ASN A 433 -12.75 7.02 -3.01
CA ASN A 433 -13.78 7.52 -2.08
C ASN A 433 -15.22 7.41 -2.63
N GLY A 434 -15.41 6.85 -3.83
CA GLY A 434 -16.71 6.75 -4.52
C GLY A 434 -17.18 8.03 -5.22
N GLU A 435 -16.45 9.13 -5.11
CA GLU A 435 -16.67 10.37 -5.86
C GLU A 435 -15.96 10.32 -7.22
N THR A 436 -16.25 11.29 -8.10
CA THR A 436 -15.58 11.36 -9.41
C THR A 436 -14.31 12.19 -9.29
N GLN A 437 -13.17 11.57 -9.53
CA GLN A 437 -11.84 12.19 -9.49
C GLN A 437 -11.38 12.52 -10.91
N THR A 438 -10.78 13.69 -11.13
CA THR A 438 -10.17 14.01 -12.43
C THR A 438 -8.73 13.51 -12.51
N VAL A 439 -8.34 12.94 -13.65
CA VAL A 439 -6.99 12.42 -13.91
C VAL A 439 -6.49 13.01 -15.23
N ASN A 440 -5.31 13.64 -15.21
CA ASN A 440 -4.70 14.15 -16.44
C ASN A 440 -4.02 13.00 -17.20
N PHE A 441 -4.78 12.30 -18.05
CA PHE A 441 -4.26 11.21 -18.86
C PHE A 441 -3.26 11.67 -19.93
N SER A 442 -3.17 12.97 -20.25
CA SER A 442 -2.37 13.43 -21.40
C SER A 442 -0.86 13.20 -21.30
N VAL A 443 -0.36 13.01 -20.08
CA VAL A 443 1.04 12.70 -19.80
C VAL A 443 1.23 11.28 -19.24
N LEU A 444 0.17 10.47 -19.14
CA LEU A 444 0.14 9.30 -18.26
C LEU A 444 0.08 7.98 -19.04
N SER A 445 1.25 7.45 -19.42
CA SER A 445 1.35 6.27 -20.29
C SER A 445 0.68 5.02 -19.72
N ARG A 446 0.81 4.77 -18.42
CA ARG A 446 0.23 3.60 -17.73
C ARG A 446 -0.27 3.96 -16.32
N VAL A 447 -1.36 3.32 -15.90
CA VAL A 447 -1.87 3.37 -14.52
C VAL A 447 -1.98 1.97 -13.94
N ALA A 448 -1.59 1.78 -12.67
CA ALA A 448 -1.55 0.48 -12.02
C ALA A 448 -2.41 0.42 -10.75
N TYR A 449 -3.40 -0.47 -10.71
CA TYR A 449 -4.22 -0.69 -9.52
C TYR A 449 -3.43 -1.46 -8.46
N TYR A 450 -3.22 -0.85 -7.29
CA TYR A 450 -2.58 -1.50 -6.15
C TYR A 450 -3.63 -1.95 -5.14
N GLY A 451 -3.68 -3.26 -4.88
CA GLY A 451 -4.64 -3.88 -3.97
C GLY A 451 -4.88 -5.37 -4.16
N LEU A 452 -4.11 -6.05 -5.02
CA LEU A 452 -4.22 -7.49 -5.22
C LEU A 452 -3.05 -8.22 -4.56
N SER A 453 -3.35 -9.39 -4.01
CA SER A 453 -2.37 -10.38 -3.53
C SER A 453 -2.85 -11.77 -3.96
N PHE A 454 -2.15 -12.83 -3.58
CA PHE A 454 -2.53 -14.21 -3.88
C PHE A 454 -2.56 -15.07 -2.62
N ASP A 455 -3.43 -16.09 -2.63
CA ASP A 455 -3.62 -17.00 -1.50
C ASP A 455 -2.55 -18.13 -1.47
N GLU A 456 -2.77 -19.12 -0.61
CA GLU A 456 -1.83 -20.22 -0.40
C GLU A 456 -1.88 -21.27 -1.53
N ASP A 457 -2.86 -21.18 -2.43
CA ASP A 457 -2.96 -21.98 -3.65
C ASP A 457 -2.38 -21.25 -4.89
N GLY A 458 -2.09 -19.94 -4.79
CA GLY A 458 -1.62 -19.10 -5.89
C GLY A 458 -2.72 -18.28 -6.60
N ILE A 459 -3.97 -18.31 -6.12
CA ILE A 459 -5.09 -17.62 -6.77
C ILE A 459 -5.13 -16.14 -6.35
N ILE A 460 -5.21 -15.22 -7.31
CA ILE A 460 -5.28 -13.78 -7.06
C ILE A 460 -6.59 -13.39 -6.34
N LYS A 461 -6.49 -12.54 -5.33
CA LYS A 461 -7.59 -11.97 -4.52
C LYS A 461 -7.40 -10.47 -4.30
N GLN A 462 -8.50 -9.78 -4.00
CA GLN A 462 -8.48 -8.43 -3.43
C GLN A 462 -8.01 -8.51 -1.97
N THR A 463 -7.08 -7.63 -1.60
CA THR A 463 -6.63 -7.46 -0.20
C THR A 463 -7.67 -6.73 0.65
N ASN A 464 -7.65 -7.00 1.95
CA ASN A 464 -8.43 -6.32 2.99
C ASN A 464 -9.94 -6.34 2.72
N ASN A 465 -10.48 -7.43 2.17
CA ASN A 465 -11.91 -7.62 1.96
C ASN A 465 -12.51 -8.55 3.04
N PRO A 466 -12.78 -8.08 4.27
CA PRO A 466 -13.30 -8.92 5.37
C PRO A 466 -14.73 -9.40 5.11
N HIS A 467 -15.52 -8.67 4.34
CA HIS A 467 -16.93 -8.95 4.09
C HIS A 467 -17.18 -9.88 2.88
N ASN A 468 -16.14 -10.19 2.10
CA ASN A 468 -16.23 -10.87 0.79
C ASN A 468 -17.10 -10.10 -0.23
N ASP A 469 -16.97 -8.77 -0.19
CA ASP A 469 -17.57 -7.79 -1.10
C ASP A 469 -17.28 -8.07 -2.58
N ILE A 470 -18.10 -7.53 -3.48
CA ILE A 470 -17.89 -7.57 -4.94
C ILE A 470 -16.66 -6.71 -5.30
N THR A 471 -15.65 -7.33 -5.89
CA THR A 471 -14.31 -6.73 -6.09
C THR A 471 -14.04 -6.33 -7.53
N VAL A 472 -12.88 -5.67 -7.77
CA VAL A 472 -12.28 -5.50 -9.11
C VAL A 472 -12.05 -6.82 -9.87
N LEU A 473 -12.02 -7.97 -9.19
CA LEU A 473 -11.88 -9.32 -9.77
C LEU A 473 -13.22 -9.98 -10.09
N SER A 474 -14.31 -9.59 -9.43
CA SER A 474 -15.65 -10.14 -9.68
C SER A 474 -16.16 -9.85 -11.11
N VAL A 475 -17.12 -10.64 -11.59
CA VAL A 475 -17.83 -10.45 -12.87
C VAL A 475 -19.29 -10.86 -12.67
N ASN A 476 -20.25 -10.14 -13.26
CA ASN A 476 -21.66 -10.51 -13.23
C ASN A 476 -22.08 -11.33 -14.46
N ASP A 477 -23.26 -11.94 -14.44
CA ASP A 477 -23.80 -12.79 -15.53
C ASP A 477 -23.90 -12.07 -16.89
N ALA A 478 -23.90 -10.73 -16.89
CA ALA A 478 -23.94 -9.91 -18.11
C ALA A 478 -22.54 -9.60 -18.69
N GLY A 479 -21.47 -10.06 -18.03
CA GLY A 479 -20.07 -9.85 -18.40
C GLY A 479 -19.54 -8.44 -18.08
N GLN A 480 -20.11 -7.80 -17.06
CA GLN A 480 -19.78 -6.45 -16.61
C GLN A 480 -19.22 -6.47 -15.19
N ASN A 481 -18.28 -5.55 -14.92
CA ASN A 481 -17.90 -5.17 -13.56
C ASN A 481 -17.80 -3.64 -13.47
N LEU A 482 -18.50 -3.05 -12.51
CA LEU A 482 -18.46 -1.61 -12.23
C LEU A 482 -17.17 -1.20 -11.50
N GLN A 483 -16.63 -2.07 -10.64
CA GLN A 483 -15.34 -1.86 -9.96
C GLN A 483 -14.18 -1.71 -10.96
N ALA A 484 -14.26 -2.39 -12.10
CA ALA A 484 -13.28 -2.35 -13.18
C ALA A 484 -13.56 -1.28 -14.26
N ALA A 485 -14.53 -0.38 -14.03
CA ALA A 485 -14.95 0.58 -15.06
C ALA A 485 -13.84 1.58 -15.46
N PHE A 486 -12.97 1.96 -14.51
CA PHE A 486 -11.87 2.91 -14.69
C PHE A 486 -10.89 2.55 -15.81
N ILE A 487 -10.71 1.25 -16.09
CA ILE A 487 -9.86 0.71 -17.16
C ILE A 487 -10.31 1.23 -18.55
N ARG A 488 -11.62 1.43 -18.72
CA ARG A 488 -12.17 2.00 -19.97
C ARG A 488 -11.99 3.52 -20.05
N THR A 489 -11.95 4.22 -18.91
CA THR A 489 -11.55 5.64 -18.87
C THR A 489 -10.09 5.79 -19.28
N ALA A 490 -9.15 5.07 -18.65
CA ALA A 490 -7.74 5.14 -19.02
C ALA A 490 -7.51 4.86 -20.51
N ARG A 491 -8.07 3.76 -21.02
CA ARG A 491 -7.92 3.35 -22.44
C ARG A 491 -8.64 4.25 -23.45
N LYS A 492 -9.66 5.03 -23.06
CA LYS A 492 -10.25 6.09 -23.92
C LYS A 492 -9.14 7.06 -24.34
N HIS A 493 -8.38 7.51 -23.35
CA HIS A 493 -7.25 8.45 -23.46
C HIS A 493 -5.91 7.77 -23.83
N ASN A 494 -5.92 6.53 -24.32
CA ASN A 494 -4.74 5.73 -24.70
C ASN A 494 -3.84 5.21 -23.55
N SER A 495 -4.04 5.65 -22.30
CA SER A 495 -3.37 5.09 -21.11
C SER A 495 -3.64 3.59 -20.97
N LYS A 496 -2.58 2.81 -20.70
CA LYS A 496 -2.68 1.38 -20.36
C LYS A 496 -3.12 1.21 -18.90
N ALA A 497 -3.74 0.08 -18.56
CA ALA A 497 -4.16 -0.25 -17.20
C ALA A 497 -3.57 -1.58 -16.72
N ASP A 498 -2.74 -1.52 -15.69
CA ASP A 498 -1.99 -2.64 -15.13
C ASP A 498 -2.51 -3.04 -13.73
N TRP A 499 -2.21 -4.27 -13.30
CA TRP A 499 -2.56 -4.79 -11.98
C TRP A 499 -1.30 -5.00 -11.12
N VAL A 500 -1.22 -4.41 -9.92
CA VAL A 500 -0.15 -4.74 -8.97
C VAL A 500 -0.59 -5.92 -8.11
N VAL A 501 0.16 -7.01 -8.20
CA VAL A 501 0.06 -8.17 -7.32
C VAL A 501 1.23 -8.11 -6.33
N HIS A 502 0.94 -7.86 -5.06
CA HIS A 502 1.95 -7.78 -4.00
C HIS A 502 1.89 -8.98 -3.05
N SER A 503 3.03 -9.27 -2.42
CA SER A 503 3.14 -10.17 -1.28
C SER A 503 4.37 -9.80 -0.45
N ASP A 504 4.19 -9.81 0.87
CA ASP A 504 5.10 -9.24 1.85
C ASP A 504 5.67 -10.31 2.79
N LYS A 505 6.70 -9.95 3.57
CA LYS A 505 7.42 -10.83 4.51
C LYS A 505 6.57 -11.88 5.27
N PRO A 506 5.41 -11.56 5.87
CA PRO A 506 4.61 -12.55 6.60
C PRO A 506 4.09 -13.71 5.73
N TYR A 507 3.95 -13.50 4.42
CA TYR A 507 3.68 -14.56 3.45
C TYR A 507 4.95 -15.36 3.16
N TRP A 508 6.07 -14.69 2.87
CA TRP A 508 7.33 -15.34 2.51
C TRP A 508 7.92 -16.20 3.65
N ASP A 509 7.76 -15.78 4.91
CA ASP A 509 8.16 -16.57 6.07
C ASP A 509 7.38 -17.90 6.19
N ARG A 510 6.11 -17.95 5.74
CA ARG A 510 5.35 -19.22 5.62
C ARG A 510 5.66 -19.98 4.33
N TRP A 511 5.89 -19.28 3.22
CA TRP A 511 6.33 -19.89 1.96
C TRP A 511 7.65 -20.68 2.15
N ARG A 512 8.54 -20.21 3.05
CA ARG A 512 9.76 -20.92 3.47
C ARG A 512 9.50 -22.24 4.20
N SER A 513 8.33 -22.48 4.81
CA SER A 513 7.98 -23.80 5.38
C SER A 513 7.32 -24.74 4.38
N LEU A 514 6.89 -24.27 3.20
CA LEU A 514 6.34 -25.12 2.15
C LEU A 514 7.41 -26.01 1.53
N ALA A 515 7.03 -27.23 1.12
CA ALA A 515 7.87 -28.12 0.34
C ALA A 515 8.06 -27.60 -1.11
N TYR A 516 9.21 -27.89 -1.73
CA TYR A 516 9.56 -27.44 -3.09
C TYR A 516 8.44 -27.64 -4.12
N ALA A 517 7.78 -28.80 -4.12
CA ALA A 517 6.68 -29.09 -5.05
C ALA A 517 5.48 -28.14 -4.87
N ALA A 518 5.13 -27.79 -3.63
CA ALA A 518 4.06 -26.83 -3.37
C ALA A 518 4.46 -25.40 -3.80
N ARG A 519 5.73 -25.00 -3.56
CA ARG A 519 6.27 -23.71 -4.04
C ARG A 519 6.20 -23.58 -5.56
N VAL A 520 6.44 -24.68 -6.29
CA VAL A 520 6.26 -24.75 -7.76
C VAL A 520 4.78 -24.57 -8.12
N THR A 521 3.88 -25.39 -7.56
CA THR A 521 2.44 -25.31 -7.86
C THR A 521 1.84 -23.92 -7.60
N VAL A 522 2.20 -23.26 -6.50
CA VAL A 522 1.72 -21.90 -6.18
C VAL A 522 2.13 -20.89 -7.26
N LEU A 523 3.37 -20.97 -7.76
CA LEU A 523 3.84 -20.07 -8.81
C LEU A 523 3.25 -20.40 -10.19
N GLU A 524 3.03 -21.69 -10.49
CA GLU A 524 2.34 -22.12 -11.73
C GLU A 524 0.87 -21.65 -11.73
N THR A 525 0.13 -21.89 -10.65
CA THR A 525 -1.24 -21.40 -10.46
C THR A 525 -1.31 -19.88 -10.52
N LEU A 526 -0.32 -19.17 -9.95
CA LEU A 526 -0.26 -17.71 -10.03
C LEU A 526 -0.03 -17.22 -11.47
N ALA A 527 0.84 -17.88 -12.25
CA ALA A 527 1.02 -17.54 -13.65
C ALA A 527 -0.28 -17.69 -14.44
N ASP A 528 -1.02 -18.79 -14.24
CA ASP A 528 -2.35 -18.98 -14.83
C ASP A 528 -3.38 -17.98 -14.31
N SER A 529 -3.37 -17.62 -13.02
CA SER A 529 -4.26 -16.61 -12.46
C SER A 529 -4.00 -15.21 -13.03
N ILE A 530 -2.74 -14.86 -13.35
CA ILE A 530 -2.38 -13.61 -14.04
C ILE A 530 -2.84 -13.63 -15.49
N VAL A 531 -2.57 -14.72 -16.23
CA VAL A 531 -2.95 -14.85 -17.65
C VAL A 531 -4.47 -14.78 -17.81
N ASN A 532 -5.23 -15.46 -16.95
CA ASN A 532 -6.70 -15.37 -16.94
C ASN A 532 -7.18 -13.93 -16.60
N LEU A 533 -6.57 -13.27 -15.59
CA LEU A 533 -6.90 -11.89 -15.22
C LEU A 533 -6.64 -10.88 -16.35
N LEU A 534 -5.62 -11.10 -17.19
CA LEU A 534 -5.29 -10.19 -18.30
C LEU A 534 -6.07 -10.49 -19.59
N THR A 535 -6.39 -11.75 -19.87
CA THR A 535 -7.05 -12.19 -21.12
C THR A 535 -8.58 -12.10 -21.10
N GLU A 536 -9.20 -12.14 -19.93
CA GLU A 536 -10.65 -12.05 -19.80
C GLU A 536 -11.21 -10.73 -20.37
N ARG A 537 -12.41 -10.78 -20.97
CA ARG A 537 -12.98 -9.68 -21.75
C ARG A 537 -14.02 -8.88 -20.98
N LEU A 538 -13.84 -7.56 -20.92
CA LEU A 538 -14.88 -6.62 -20.48
C LEU A 538 -15.96 -6.55 -21.57
N THR A 539 -17.17 -7.05 -21.29
CA THR A 539 -18.24 -7.15 -22.31
C THR A 539 -19.44 -6.27 -21.98
N ASP A 540 -19.26 -4.95 -21.99
CA ASP A 540 -20.41 -4.03 -21.91
C ASP A 540 -21.24 -3.98 -23.22
N SER A 541 -22.36 -3.26 -23.21
CA SER A 541 -23.27 -3.14 -24.35
C SER A 541 -22.73 -2.24 -25.48
N THR A 542 -21.97 -1.20 -25.14
CA THR A 542 -21.40 -0.24 -26.11
C THR A 542 -20.22 -0.84 -26.86
N SER A 543 -19.33 -1.56 -26.16
CA SER A 543 -18.24 -2.34 -26.76
C SER A 543 -18.77 -3.41 -27.72
N ARG A 544 -19.83 -4.14 -27.32
CA ARG A 544 -20.54 -5.12 -28.18
C ARG A 544 -21.28 -4.48 -29.36
N PHE A 545 -21.68 -3.21 -29.27
CA PHE A 545 -22.28 -2.47 -30.38
C PHE A 545 -21.21 -1.95 -31.36
N ALA A 546 -20.16 -1.31 -30.84
CA ALA A 546 -19.04 -0.79 -31.63
C ALA A 546 -18.39 -1.89 -32.47
N GLN A 547 -18.08 -3.05 -31.87
CA GLN A 547 -17.52 -4.20 -32.57
C GLN A 547 -18.37 -4.67 -33.78
N LYS A 548 -19.71 -4.59 -33.67
CA LYS A 548 -20.62 -4.93 -34.78
C LYS A 548 -20.62 -3.86 -35.87
N VAL A 549 -20.65 -2.58 -35.50
CA VAL A 549 -20.66 -1.45 -36.44
C VAL A 549 -19.34 -1.31 -37.20
N THR A 550 -18.21 -1.62 -36.55
CA THR A 550 -16.87 -1.61 -37.18
C THR A 550 -16.43 -2.97 -37.72
N PHE A 551 -17.36 -3.91 -37.95
CA PHE A 551 -17.09 -5.24 -38.53
C PHE A 551 -15.91 -6.01 -37.89
N GLY A 552 -15.73 -5.89 -36.57
CA GLY A 552 -14.66 -6.54 -35.82
C GLY A 552 -13.30 -5.82 -35.81
N ALA A 553 -13.15 -4.69 -36.50
CA ALA A 553 -11.89 -3.92 -36.52
C ALA A 553 -11.46 -3.36 -35.14
N ILE A 554 -12.38 -3.28 -34.18
CA ILE A 554 -12.07 -2.97 -32.79
C ILE A 554 -11.99 -4.30 -32.00
N LYS A 555 -10.80 -4.66 -31.51
CA LYS A 555 -10.61 -5.74 -30.54
C LYS A 555 -11.47 -5.47 -29.29
N PRO A 556 -12.13 -6.48 -28.68
CA PRO A 556 -12.84 -6.29 -27.41
C PRO A 556 -11.85 -5.92 -26.30
N ALA A 557 -12.23 -4.99 -25.43
CA ALA A 557 -11.40 -4.61 -24.28
C ALA A 557 -11.22 -5.79 -23.33
N THR A 558 -9.98 -6.06 -22.92
CA THR A 558 -9.64 -7.06 -21.91
C THR A 558 -9.68 -6.46 -20.50
N ARG A 559 -9.42 -7.26 -19.46
CA ARG A 559 -9.36 -6.79 -18.07
C ARG A 559 -8.05 -6.12 -17.66
N GLY A 560 -7.03 -6.08 -18.51
CA GLY A 560 -5.80 -5.31 -18.26
C GLY A 560 -4.84 -5.31 -19.45
N ASP A 561 -3.79 -4.49 -19.34
CA ASP A 561 -2.69 -4.34 -20.31
C ASP A 561 -1.34 -4.84 -19.75
N GLY A 562 -1.30 -5.25 -18.48
CA GLY A 562 -0.11 -5.78 -17.84
C GLY A 562 -0.26 -6.08 -16.35
N VAL A 563 0.75 -6.75 -15.79
CA VAL A 563 0.90 -7.04 -14.36
C VAL A 563 2.17 -6.38 -13.83
N THR A 564 2.16 -5.99 -12.56
CA THR A 564 3.35 -5.59 -11.80
C THR A 564 3.46 -6.48 -10.58
N LEU A 565 4.61 -7.15 -10.39
CA LEU A 565 4.86 -7.97 -9.22
C LEU A 565 5.63 -7.15 -8.18
N TYR A 566 5.09 -7.03 -6.98
CA TYR A 566 5.73 -6.37 -5.84
C TYR A 566 5.98 -7.36 -4.70
N PHE A 567 7.05 -8.14 -4.82
CA PHE A 567 7.36 -9.25 -3.90
C PHE A 567 8.41 -8.78 -2.88
N ASN A 568 7.98 -7.94 -1.94
CA ASN A 568 8.85 -7.34 -0.93
C ASN A 568 9.30 -8.40 0.09
N ASP A 569 10.58 -8.40 0.46
CA ASP A 569 11.23 -9.43 1.28
C ASP A 569 11.10 -10.89 0.75
N PHE A 570 11.00 -11.08 -0.57
CA PHE A 570 11.09 -12.40 -1.19
C PHE A 570 12.40 -13.13 -0.80
N PRO A 571 12.43 -14.47 -0.61
CA PRO A 571 13.63 -15.15 -0.13
C PRO A 571 14.82 -15.15 -1.12
N ASP A 572 15.99 -14.72 -0.62
CA ASP A 572 17.23 -14.54 -1.39
C ASP A 572 18.04 -15.83 -1.62
N ASP A 573 17.57 -16.99 -1.15
CA ASP A 573 18.30 -18.25 -1.30
C ASP A 573 18.26 -18.78 -2.75
N TYR A 574 19.22 -19.64 -3.09
CA TYR A 574 19.44 -20.13 -4.45
C TYR A 574 18.26 -20.93 -5.02
N GLU A 575 17.50 -21.65 -4.19
CA GLU A 575 16.34 -22.41 -4.63
C GLU A 575 15.19 -21.46 -4.98
N SER A 576 14.92 -20.50 -4.11
CA SER A 576 13.89 -19.47 -4.23
C SER A 576 14.12 -18.55 -5.42
N VAL A 577 15.34 -18.02 -5.58
CA VAL A 577 15.72 -17.21 -6.74
C VAL A 577 15.62 -18.03 -8.03
N GLY A 578 16.05 -19.29 -8.01
CA GLY A 578 15.90 -20.20 -9.15
C GLY A 578 14.45 -20.49 -9.53
N LEU A 579 13.55 -20.61 -8.54
CA LEU A 579 12.10 -20.77 -8.75
C LEU A 579 11.49 -19.52 -9.37
N PHE A 580 11.74 -18.34 -8.80
CA PHE A 580 11.20 -17.08 -9.31
C PHE A 580 11.65 -16.81 -10.75
N ASN A 581 12.94 -17.02 -11.05
CA ASN A 581 13.48 -16.85 -12.40
C ASN A 581 12.79 -17.76 -13.44
N ARG A 582 12.40 -18.98 -13.07
CA ARG A 582 11.62 -19.89 -13.94
C ARG A 582 10.19 -19.38 -14.11
N PHE A 583 9.51 -19.06 -13.02
CA PHE A 583 8.15 -18.52 -13.00
C PHE A 583 8.00 -17.27 -13.87
N PHE A 584 8.88 -16.28 -13.71
CA PHE A 584 8.78 -15.03 -14.47
C PHE A 584 9.00 -15.24 -15.98
N SER A 585 9.98 -16.09 -16.34
CA SER A 585 10.24 -16.44 -17.74
C SER A 585 9.13 -17.27 -18.38
N ASP A 586 8.38 -18.05 -17.60
CA ASP A 586 7.21 -18.78 -18.07
C ASP A 586 5.99 -17.87 -18.23
N LEU A 587 5.75 -16.99 -17.25
CA LEU A 587 4.71 -15.95 -17.31
C LEU A 587 4.87 -15.06 -18.56
N GLN A 588 6.08 -14.57 -18.84
CA GLN A 588 6.38 -13.79 -20.06
C GLN A 588 6.02 -14.57 -21.34
N LYS A 589 6.31 -15.87 -21.41
CA LYS A 589 5.98 -16.72 -22.57
C LYS A 589 4.48 -16.93 -22.72
N ARG A 590 3.76 -17.22 -21.63
CA ARG A 590 2.29 -17.38 -21.66
C ARG A 590 1.61 -16.08 -22.11
N LEU A 591 2.04 -14.93 -21.59
CA LEU A 591 1.50 -13.63 -21.98
C LEU A 591 1.79 -13.27 -23.45
N HIS A 592 2.99 -13.58 -23.96
CA HIS A 592 3.33 -13.34 -25.37
C HIS A 592 2.53 -14.24 -26.33
N ALA A 593 2.22 -15.49 -25.93
CA ALA A 593 1.43 -16.43 -26.74
C ALA A 593 -0.01 -15.96 -27.00
N GLU A 594 -0.57 -15.11 -26.14
CA GLU A 594 -1.93 -14.56 -26.25
C GLU A 594 -2.09 -13.49 -27.35
N ASN A 595 -1.03 -13.15 -28.10
CA ASN A 595 -1.07 -12.24 -29.26
C ASN A 595 -1.74 -10.87 -28.97
N ASN A 596 -1.46 -10.38 -27.76
CA ASN A 596 -1.78 -9.05 -27.26
C ASN A 596 -0.55 -8.53 -26.49
N ASP A 597 -0.41 -7.21 -26.47
CA ASP A 597 0.79 -6.52 -25.98
C ASP A 597 0.78 -6.39 -24.45
N TYR A 598 0.76 -7.53 -23.74
CA TYR A 598 0.72 -7.57 -22.28
C TYR A 598 2.11 -7.34 -21.68
N PHE A 599 2.17 -6.56 -20.60
CA PHE A 599 3.41 -6.30 -19.86
C PHE A 599 3.51 -7.17 -18.60
N ALA A 600 4.74 -7.59 -18.28
CA ALA A 600 5.10 -8.18 -17.00
C ALA A 600 6.20 -7.32 -16.37
N ASN A 601 5.82 -6.50 -15.38
CA ASN A 601 6.69 -5.55 -14.72
C ASN A 601 7.10 -6.05 -13.32
N ILE A 602 8.22 -5.52 -12.82
CA ILE A 602 8.69 -5.73 -11.44
C ILE A 602 8.63 -4.38 -10.72
N LEU A 603 8.20 -4.38 -9.46
CA LEU A 603 8.32 -3.24 -8.54
C LEU A 603 9.24 -3.64 -7.37
N VAL A 604 10.15 -2.75 -6.99
CA VAL A 604 11.18 -3.00 -5.98
C VAL A 604 11.57 -1.71 -5.25
N SER A 605 11.91 -1.79 -3.96
CA SER A 605 12.46 -0.64 -3.20
C SER A 605 13.96 -0.46 -3.51
N GLN A 606 14.46 0.78 -3.62
CA GLN A 606 15.86 1.05 -4.01
C GLN A 606 16.90 0.23 -3.22
N SER A 607 16.81 0.21 -1.89
CA SER A 607 17.64 -0.61 -0.98
C SER A 607 17.63 -2.14 -1.18
N LYS A 608 16.79 -2.67 -2.07
CA LYS A 608 16.73 -4.10 -2.44
C LYS A 608 17.33 -4.41 -3.82
N LEU A 609 17.75 -3.39 -4.59
CA LEU A 609 18.38 -3.61 -5.90
C LEU A 609 19.77 -4.25 -5.75
N GLY A 610 20.13 -5.09 -6.73
CA GLY A 610 21.39 -5.83 -6.70
C GLY A 610 21.40 -7.07 -5.81
N THR A 611 20.40 -7.28 -4.93
CA THR A 611 20.29 -8.45 -4.05
C THR A 611 19.21 -9.43 -4.49
N GLY A 612 19.26 -10.67 -4.02
CA GLY A 612 18.17 -11.64 -4.20
C GLY A 612 17.79 -11.94 -5.65
N ILE A 613 16.48 -11.91 -5.90
CA ILE A 613 15.90 -11.93 -7.25
C ILE A 613 16.19 -10.65 -8.05
N TYR A 614 16.43 -9.51 -7.38
CA TYR A 614 16.63 -8.18 -7.96
C TYR A 614 18.09 -7.85 -8.35
N ARG A 615 18.96 -8.86 -8.48
CA ARG A 615 20.30 -8.75 -9.07
C ARG A 615 20.24 -8.18 -10.49
N TYR A 616 21.15 -7.26 -10.84
CA TYR A 616 21.11 -6.58 -12.14
C TYR A 616 21.19 -7.54 -13.34
N SER A 617 21.95 -8.63 -13.21
CA SER A 617 21.95 -9.74 -14.18
C SER A 617 20.58 -10.42 -14.40
N ASN A 618 19.76 -10.60 -13.36
CA ASN A 618 18.40 -11.14 -13.47
C ASN A 618 17.47 -10.12 -14.14
N LEU A 619 17.50 -8.86 -13.67
CA LEU A 619 16.68 -7.78 -14.22
C LEU A 619 16.92 -7.62 -15.72
N LEU A 620 18.18 -7.62 -16.15
CA LEU A 620 18.55 -7.56 -17.56
C LEU A 620 18.06 -8.78 -18.35
N ALA A 621 18.14 -9.99 -17.80
CA ALA A 621 17.69 -11.21 -18.47
C ALA A 621 16.15 -11.27 -18.68
N TRP A 622 15.38 -10.53 -17.88
CA TRP A 622 13.94 -10.36 -18.07
C TRP A 622 13.59 -9.30 -19.12
N ILE A 623 14.46 -8.29 -19.30
CA ILE A 623 14.32 -7.21 -20.30
C ILE A 623 14.78 -7.71 -21.68
N ASP A 624 16.00 -8.25 -21.78
CA ASP A 624 16.63 -8.69 -23.04
C ASP A 624 16.34 -10.16 -23.33
N GLN A 625 15.13 -10.44 -23.83
CA GLN A 625 14.73 -11.78 -24.27
C GLN A 625 15.50 -12.26 -25.52
N THR A 626 16.20 -11.38 -26.24
CA THR A 626 16.84 -11.70 -27.54
C THR A 626 18.00 -12.68 -27.41
N LYS A 627 18.65 -12.74 -26.23
CA LYS A 627 19.73 -13.68 -25.92
C LYS A 627 19.28 -15.14 -25.87
N SER A 628 17.98 -15.42 -25.69
CA SER A 628 17.46 -16.76 -25.40
C SER A 628 17.28 -17.68 -26.63
N SER A 629 18.12 -17.60 -27.66
CA SER A 629 18.02 -18.50 -28.84
C SER A 629 19.33 -18.82 -29.57
N THR A 630 20.10 -17.82 -30.04
CA THR A 630 21.12 -18.06 -31.10
C THR A 630 22.48 -17.39 -30.91
N GLY A 631 22.79 -16.82 -29.73
CA GLY A 631 24.16 -16.52 -29.31
C GLY A 631 24.96 -15.45 -30.09
N ILE A 632 24.34 -14.78 -31.08
CA ILE A 632 24.97 -13.72 -31.88
C ILE A 632 24.04 -12.49 -31.88
N ALA A 633 24.19 -11.63 -30.88
CA ALA A 633 23.57 -10.30 -30.90
C ALA A 633 24.30 -9.43 -31.95
N THR A 634 23.57 -8.99 -32.98
CA THR A 634 24.08 -7.99 -33.93
C THR A 634 23.58 -6.61 -33.53
N ALA A 635 24.48 -5.63 -33.45
CA ALA A 635 24.20 -4.28 -32.91
C ALA A 635 23.21 -3.43 -33.73
N ALA A 636 22.64 -3.99 -34.81
CA ALA A 636 21.57 -3.37 -35.60
C ALA A 636 20.17 -3.63 -35.02
N ASN A 637 19.99 -4.67 -34.21
CA ASN A 637 18.71 -5.04 -33.60
C ASN A 637 18.67 -4.67 -32.12
N ILE A 638 18.88 -3.40 -31.79
CA ILE A 638 18.47 -2.86 -30.49
C ILE A 638 16.95 -2.65 -30.58
N PRO A 639 16.12 -3.32 -29.77
CA PRO A 639 14.67 -3.06 -29.76
C PRO A 639 14.39 -1.61 -29.37
N SER A 640 13.43 -0.95 -30.04
CA SER A 640 12.89 0.32 -29.56
C SER A 640 12.31 0.13 -28.15
N GLN A 641 12.34 1.17 -27.30
CA GLN A 641 11.92 1.06 -25.89
C GLN A 641 10.47 0.56 -25.71
N GLU A 642 9.66 0.63 -26.75
CA GLU A 642 8.29 0.14 -26.82
C GLU A 642 8.19 -1.39 -26.97
N THR A 643 9.16 -2.02 -27.64
CA THR A 643 9.12 -3.45 -28.00
C THR A 643 9.63 -4.39 -26.89
N VAL A 644 9.70 -3.89 -25.66
CA VAL A 644 10.12 -4.67 -24.48
C VAL A 644 9.06 -4.58 -23.38
N ASN A 645 8.32 -5.68 -23.23
CA ASN A 645 7.13 -5.83 -22.39
C ASN A 645 7.43 -5.99 -20.88
N THR A 646 8.59 -5.50 -20.42
CA THR A 646 9.00 -5.57 -19.00
C THR A 646 9.71 -4.28 -18.61
N LYS A 647 9.16 -3.58 -17.60
CA LYS A 647 9.77 -2.43 -16.95
C LYS A 647 10.06 -2.73 -15.48
N ILE A 648 11.11 -2.13 -14.95
CA ILE A 648 11.55 -2.28 -13.56
C ILE A 648 11.24 -0.96 -12.83
N LEU A 649 10.19 -0.96 -12.02
CA LEU A 649 9.77 0.20 -11.24
C LEU A 649 10.51 0.20 -9.90
N VAL A 650 11.09 1.33 -9.53
CA VAL A 650 11.98 1.45 -8.36
C VAL A 650 11.45 2.55 -7.44
N PHE A 651 10.95 2.22 -6.26
CA PHE A 651 10.65 3.25 -5.25
C PHE A 651 11.95 3.92 -4.78
N ILE A 652 12.02 5.24 -4.93
CA ILE A 652 13.20 6.06 -4.62
C ILE A 652 13.16 6.53 -3.17
N GLU A 653 14.31 6.48 -2.49
CA GLU A 653 14.44 6.92 -1.11
C GLU A 653 14.55 8.47 -1.04
N GLU A 654 13.77 9.13 -0.18
CA GLU A 654 13.98 10.56 0.12
C GLU A 654 15.30 10.76 0.90
N PRO A 655 16.15 11.77 0.60
CA PRO A 655 15.96 12.85 -0.37
C PRO A 655 16.25 12.43 -1.83
N THR A 656 15.28 12.62 -2.74
CA THR A 656 15.42 12.24 -4.16
C THR A 656 16.65 12.86 -4.82
N THR A 657 16.97 14.11 -4.45
CA THR A 657 18.17 14.90 -4.83
C THR A 657 19.46 14.08 -4.93
N ASP A 658 19.74 13.23 -3.95
CA ASP A 658 20.95 12.41 -3.89
C ASP A 658 20.65 10.93 -4.23
N SER A 659 19.48 10.40 -3.84
CA SER A 659 19.10 9.00 -4.08
C SER A 659 18.96 8.62 -5.56
N LYS A 660 18.50 9.54 -6.43
CA LYS A 660 18.44 9.30 -7.89
C LYS A 660 19.83 9.22 -8.54
N LYS A 661 20.81 9.93 -7.96
CA LYS A 661 22.22 9.91 -8.39
C LYS A 661 22.87 8.61 -7.90
N LYS A 662 22.61 8.23 -6.65
CA LYS A 662 23.00 6.93 -6.05
C LYS A 662 22.51 5.75 -6.88
N LEU A 663 21.21 5.68 -7.21
CA LEU A 663 20.63 4.60 -8.04
C LEU A 663 21.38 4.42 -9.37
N ARG A 664 21.60 5.52 -10.08
CA ARG A 664 22.36 5.50 -11.34
C ARG A 664 23.80 5.00 -11.12
N LEU A 665 24.48 5.52 -10.10
CA LEU A 665 25.87 5.18 -9.77
C LEU A 665 26.03 3.70 -9.38
N GLU A 666 25.07 3.14 -8.65
CA GLU A 666 25.04 1.71 -8.29
C GLU A 666 24.90 0.81 -9.53
N ILE A 667 24.10 1.23 -10.52
CA ILE A 667 23.98 0.55 -11.82
C ILE A 667 25.24 0.77 -12.69
N GLU A 668 25.87 1.95 -12.63
CA GLU A 668 27.13 2.22 -13.33
C GLU A 668 28.36 1.51 -12.72
N ASN A 669 28.29 1.09 -11.46
CA ASN A 669 29.30 0.28 -10.78
C ASN A 669 28.94 -1.22 -10.71
N SER A 670 27.82 -1.62 -11.31
CA SER A 670 27.36 -3.02 -11.37
C SER A 670 28.22 -3.92 -12.27
N GLU A 671 27.90 -5.22 -12.29
CA GLU A 671 28.47 -6.20 -13.21
C GLU A 671 28.15 -5.94 -14.69
N LEU A 672 27.26 -5.00 -15.01
CA LEU A 672 26.82 -4.72 -16.39
C LEU A 672 27.70 -3.71 -17.11
N HIS A 673 27.95 -3.93 -18.40
CA HIS A 673 28.89 -3.13 -19.20
C HIS A 673 28.26 -2.62 -20.52
N GLY A 674 28.64 -1.42 -20.94
CA GLY A 674 28.28 -0.85 -22.25
C GLY A 674 26.77 -0.86 -22.54
N ILE A 675 26.37 -1.53 -23.61
CA ILE A 675 24.97 -1.62 -24.08
C ILE A 675 24.05 -2.23 -23.02
N GLU A 676 24.51 -3.25 -22.29
CA GLU A 676 23.69 -3.97 -21.30
C GLU A 676 23.20 -3.07 -20.17
N ARG A 677 24.10 -2.20 -19.70
CA ARG A 677 23.81 -1.15 -18.72
C ARG A 677 22.83 -0.12 -19.26
N GLY A 678 23.00 0.30 -20.52
CA GLY A 678 22.09 1.22 -21.19
C GLY A 678 20.67 0.64 -21.35
N VAL A 679 20.56 -0.64 -21.72
CA VAL A 679 19.29 -1.36 -21.84
C VAL A 679 18.58 -1.47 -20.48
N LEU A 680 19.31 -1.74 -19.39
CA LEU A 680 18.72 -1.76 -18.05
C LEU A 680 18.24 -0.35 -17.63
N LEU A 681 19.09 0.68 -17.73
CA LEU A 681 18.73 2.05 -17.36
C LEU A 681 17.50 2.55 -18.13
N ARG A 682 17.41 2.29 -19.44
CA ARG A 682 16.27 2.68 -20.30
C ARG A 682 15.00 1.85 -20.12
N ASN A 683 14.99 0.90 -19.18
CA ASN A 683 13.80 0.15 -18.75
C ASN A 683 13.53 0.24 -17.23
N ILE A 684 14.35 0.98 -16.48
CA ILE A 684 14.06 1.36 -15.09
C ILE A 684 13.18 2.60 -15.07
N ILE A 685 12.18 2.60 -14.19
CA ILE A 685 11.25 3.72 -13.94
C ILE A 685 11.35 4.09 -12.45
N PRO A 686 12.10 5.15 -12.10
CA PRO A 686 12.10 5.72 -10.75
C PRO A 686 10.70 6.17 -10.33
N VAL A 687 10.22 5.73 -9.18
CA VAL A 687 8.91 6.05 -8.60
C VAL A 687 9.11 6.94 -7.38
N ILE A 688 8.40 8.07 -7.32
CA ILE A 688 8.52 9.08 -6.25
C ILE A 688 7.17 9.37 -5.58
N GLU A 689 7.21 9.60 -4.26
CA GLU A 689 6.11 10.20 -3.49
C GLU A 689 6.21 11.73 -3.50
N PHE A 690 5.29 12.40 -4.21
CA PHE A 690 5.29 13.87 -4.29
C PHE A 690 4.22 14.51 -3.38
N ASP A 691 4.66 15.45 -2.55
CA ASP A 691 3.87 16.07 -1.47
C ASP A 691 3.08 17.34 -1.88
N GLY A 692 3.21 17.79 -3.13
CA GLY A 692 2.63 19.06 -3.59
C GLY A 692 3.35 20.32 -3.08
N LYS A 693 4.51 20.19 -2.41
CA LYS A 693 5.25 21.28 -1.76
C LYS A 693 6.60 21.53 -2.44
N ASN A 694 7.40 20.50 -2.67
CA ASN A 694 8.79 20.63 -3.14
C ASN A 694 8.94 20.71 -4.68
N TRP A 695 8.18 21.61 -5.33
CA TRP A 695 8.09 21.71 -6.80
C TRP A 695 9.43 21.88 -7.54
N LYS A 696 10.41 22.55 -6.93
CA LYS A 696 11.75 22.70 -7.52
C LYS A 696 12.58 21.41 -7.48
N GLN A 697 12.33 20.52 -6.52
CA GLN A 697 12.92 19.18 -6.56
C GLN A 697 12.22 18.31 -7.59
N LEU A 698 10.90 18.43 -7.74
CA LEU A 698 10.17 17.72 -8.80
C LEU A 698 10.67 18.11 -10.20
N GLU A 699 10.96 19.38 -10.46
CA GLU A 699 11.54 19.82 -11.74
C GLU A 699 12.92 19.17 -12.01
N ASP A 700 13.82 19.20 -11.03
CA ASP A 700 15.13 18.53 -11.05
C ASP A 700 14.98 17.00 -11.19
N ASP A 701 13.95 16.39 -10.60
CA ASP A 701 13.67 14.95 -10.72
C ASP A 701 13.13 14.59 -12.12
N VAL A 702 12.14 15.32 -12.65
CA VAL A 702 11.56 15.13 -13.99
C VAL A 702 12.63 15.25 -15.08
N VAL A 703 13.46 16.30 -15.03
CA VAL A 703 14.55 16.51 -15.99
C VAL A 703 15.62 15.42 -15.86
N TYR A 704 16.04 15.08 -14.64
CA TYR A 704 17.06 14.04 -14.43
C TYR A 704 16.57 12.64 -14.83
N PHE A 705 15.31 12.30 -14.60
CA PHE A 705 14.76 10.99 -14.95
C PHE A 705 14.62 10.81 -16.46
N LYS A 706 14.16 11.84 -17.19
CA LYS A 706 14.11 11.87 -18.66
C LYS A 706 15.46 11.51 -19.31
N ASP A 707 16.51 12.21 -18.93
CA ASP A 707 17.81 12.05 -19.59
C ASP A 707 18.48 10.71 -19.26
N ASN A 708 18.16 10.07 -18.12
CA ASN A 708 18.98 8.99 -17.55
C ASN A 708 18.28 7.64 -17.36
N PHE A 709 16.94 7.58 -17.38
CA PHE A 709 16.16 6.36 -17.15
C PHE A 709 15.16 6.06 -18.29
N GLY A 710 14.25 5.10 -18.10
CA GLY A 710 13.21 4.72 -19.06
C GLY A 710 11.85 5.39 -18.84
N GLY A 711 11.72 6.26 -17.83
CA GLY A 711 10.43 6.81 -17.40
C GLY A 711 10.48 7.53 -16.06
N ILE A 712 9.30 7.90 -15.56
CA ILE A 712 9.06 8.44 -14.21
C ILE A 712 7.75 7.86 -13.66
N GLY A 713 7.72 7.52 -12.38
CA GLY A 713 6.56 6.98 -11.69
C GLY A 713 6.13 7.83 -10.50
N PHE A 714 4.84 7.77 -10.16
CA PHE A 714 4.26 8.51 -9.04
C PHE A 714 3.48 7.57 -8.11
N TRP A 715 3.71 7.74 -6.80
CA TRP A 715 2.95 7.09 -5.74
C TRP A 715 2.39 8.11 -4.73
N PRO A 716 1.07 8.14 -4.48
CA PRO A 716 0.02 7.67 -5.40
C PRO A 716 0.01 8.50 -6.69
N LEU A 717 -0.73 8.02 -7.69
CA LEU A 717 -1.19 8.81 -8.82
C LEU A 717 -1.96 10.02 -8.31
N LEU A 718 -1.55 11.21 -8.75
CA LEU A 718 -2.23 12.44 -8.43
C LEU A 718 -3.57 12.53 -9.16
N THR A 719 -4.57 13.04 -8.46
CA THR A 719 -5.93 13.25 -8.96
C THR A 719 -6.42 14.63 -8.52
N ASN A 720 -7.40 15.18 -9.22
CA ASN A 720 -7.95 16.52 -8.94
C ASN A 720 -6.89 17.64 -9.02
N GLU A 721 -5.90 17.47 -9.90
CA GLU A 721 -4.94 18.53 -10.24
C GLU A 721 -5.63 19.78 -10.81
N ALA A 722 -5.00 20.95 -10.61
CA ALA A 722 -5.42 22.18 -11.26
C ALA A 722 -5.30 22.08 -12.79
N GLU A 723 -6.24 22.69 -13.52
CA GLU A 723 -6.21 22.73 -14.98
C GLU A 723 -4.98 23.50 -15.48
N VAL A 724 -4.23 22.89 -16.41
CA VAL A 724 -2.99 23.47 -16.95
C VAL A 724 -3.32 24.68 -17.82
N ALA A 725 -2.73 25.83 -17.49
CA ALA A 725 -2.95 27.08 -18.20
C ALA A 725 -2.54 27.00 -19.69
N ALA A 726 -3.26 27.72 -20.55
CA ALA A 726 -3.03 27.74 -22.00
C ALA A 726 -1.69 28.37 -22.40
N GLU A 727 -1.20 29.34 -21.62
CA GLU A 727 0.19 29.80 -21.63
C GLU A 727 0.86 29.22 -20.39
N MET A 728 1.85 28.33 -20.59
CA MET A 728 2.48 27.60 -19.49
C MET A 728 3.71 28.34 -18.95
N PRO A 729 3.81 28.58 -17.63
CA PRO A 729 5.02 29.14 -17.01
C PRO A 729 6.28 28.31 -17.24
N PHE A 730 7.45 28.88 -16.93
CA PHE A 730 8.73 28.20 -17.19
C PHE A 730 9.10 27.17 -16.14
N HIS A 731 8.72 27.36 -14.87
CA HIS A 731 9.10 26.49 -13.76
C HIS A 731 7.91 25.77 -13.11
N CYS A 732 8.12 24.56 -12.61
CA CYS A 732 7.05 23.75 -12.02
C CYS A 732 6.48 24.35 -10.72
N ASP A 733 7.24 25.19 -10.01
CA ASP A 733 6.73 25.93 -8.85
C ASP A 733 5.88 27.16 -9.19
N GLU A 734 5.83 27.54 -10.47
CA GLU A 734 4.86 28.46 -11.06
C GLU A 734 3.66 27.70 -11.67
N ILE A 735 3.91 26.58 -12.37
CA ILE A 735 2.87 25.75 -13.03
C ILE A 735 1.89 25.12 -12.03
N ARG A 736 2.38 24.61 -10.88
CA ARG A 736 1.57 23.97 -9.81
C ARG A 736 0.68 22.80 -10.23
N SER A 737 0.99 22.17 -11.36
CA SER A 737 0.46 20.87 -11.79
C SER A 737 1.64 19.97 -12.17
N VAL A 738 1.60 18.72 -11.73
CA VAL A 738 2.56 17.68 -12.12
C VAL A 738 2.29 17.28 -13.57
N GLY A 739 1.02 17.19 -13.96
CA GLY A 739 0.62 17.09 -15.37
C GLY A 739 1.30 18.15 -16.25
N GLY A 740 1.17 19.42 -15.89
CA GLY A 740 1.84 20.53 -16.61
C GLY A 740 3.37 20.45 -16.55
N CYS A 741 3.96 20.13 -15.40
CA CYS A 741 5.41 19.93 -15.26
C CYS A 741 5.95 18.84 -16.20
N LEU A 742 5.22 17.73 -16.34
CA LEU A 742 5.54 16.65 -17.28
C LEU A 742 5.35 17.06 -18.74
N THR A 743 4.27 17.78 -19.09
CA THR A 743 4.12 18.37 -20.43
C THR A 743 5.30 19.29 -20.76
N ARG A 744 5.73 20.13 -19.80
CA ARG A 744 6.79 21.11 -20.01
C ARG A 744 8.16 20.49 -20.24
N PHE A 745 8.54 19.50 -19.42
CA PHE A 745 9.91 19.00 -19.36
C PHE A 745 10.09 17.56 -19.88
N PHE A 746 9.05 16.73 -19.87
CA PHE A 746 9.15 15.30 -20.20
C PHE A 746 8.84 14.95 -21.67
N GLN A 747 8.30 15.89 -22.47
CA GLN A 747 8.18 15.75 -23.93
C GLN A 747 9.54 15.58 -24.63
N ALA A 748 9.55 14.93 -25.79
CA ALA A 748 10.69 14.87 -26.70
C ALA A 748 11.06 16.26 -27.23
N ALA A 749 12.34 16.47 -27.58
CA ALA A 749 12.89 17.78 -27.95
C ALA A 749 12.34 18.38 -29.27
N THR A 750 11.46 17.65 -29.97
CA THR A 750 10.67 18.11 -31.12
C THR A 750 9.56 19.10 -30.71
N TRP A 751 8.96 18.91 -29.53
CA TRP A 751 7.93 19.80 -28.98
C TRP A 751 8.53 20.73 -27.93
N GLN A 752 8.11 21.99 -27.93
CA GLN A 752 8.71 23.04 -27.08
C GLN A 752 8.08 23.10 -25.67
N GLY A 753 7.59 21.97 -25.15
CA GLY A 753 6.85 21.89 -23.90
C GLY A 753 5.44 22.50 -24.00
N GLU A 754 4.74 22.24 -25.11
CA GLU A 754 3.40 22.75 -25.42
C GLU A 754 2.33 21.63 -25.32
N PRO A 755 1.12 21.90 -24.81
CA PRO A 755 0.07 20.89 -24.63
C PRO A 755 -0.70 20.59 -25.93
N GLU A 756 -1.40 19.43 -25.99
CA GLU A 756 -2.24 19.04 -27.13
C GLU A 756 -3.19 20.16 -27.60
N SER A 757 -3.40 20.24 -28.91
CA SER A 757 -4.32 21.18 -29.54
C SER A 757 -5.79 20.88 -29.25
N MET A 758 -6.67 21.89 -29.33
CA MET A 758 -8.11 21.71 -29.06
C MET A 758 -8.77 20.66 -29.98
N LEU A 759 -8.32 20.55 -31.23
CA LEU A 759 -8.86 19.62 -32.22
C LEU A 759 -8.53 18.16 -31.88
N GLU A 760 -7.27 17.94 -31.53
CA GLU A 760 -6.65 16.67 -31.14
C GLU A 760 -7.31 16.10 -29.88
N ARG A 761 -7.42 16.89 -28.81
CA ARG A 761 -8.14 16.50 -27.58
C ARG A 761 -9.56 16.05 -27.90
N VAL A 762 -10.29 16.82 -28.70
CA VAL A 762 -11.69 16.52 -29.10
C VAL A 762 -11.78 15.24 -29.94
N VAL A 763 -10.82 14.98 -30.83
CA VAL A 763 -10.80 13.75 -31.66
C VAL A 763 -10.44 12.53 -30.81
N CYS A 764 -9.45 12.63 -29.90
CA CYS A 764 -9.12 11.58 -28.94
C CYS A 764 -10.33 11.21 -28.08
N ASP A 765 -10.92 12.19 -27.38
CA ASP A 765 -12.02 11.98 -26.43
C ASP A 765 -13.24 11.32 -27.08
N ASN A 766 -13.50 11.65 -28.35
CA ASN A 766 -14.67 11.20 -29.11
C ASN A 766 -14.31 10.15 -30.18
N ARG A 767 -13.12 9.54 -30.11
CA ARG A 767 -12.54 8.65 -31.12
C ARG A 767 -13.48 7.55 -31.59
N SER A 768 -14.26 6.95 -30.68
CA SER A 768 -15.28 5.95 -31.01
C SER A 768 -16.42 6.50 -31.88
N LEU A 769 -16.86 7.74 -31.64
CA LEU A 769 -17.84 8.44 -32.46
C LEU A 769 -17.27 8.77 -33.85
N PHE A 770 -16.02 9.25 -33.94
CA PHE A 770 -15.35 9.48 -35.22
C PHE A 770 -15.22 8.18 -36.04
N ARG A 771 -14.80 7.06 -35.44
CA ARG A 771 -14.74 5.74 -36.10
C ARG A 771 -16.12 5.27 -36.60
N MET A 772 -17.18 5.45 -35.80
CA MET A 772 -18.55 5.11 -36.23
C MET A 772 -19.06 6.04 -37.34
N ALA A 773 -18.74 7.34 -37.29
CA ALA A 773 -19.04 8.29 -38.35
C ALA A 773 -18.34 7.92 -39.66
N LEU A 774 -17.07 7.51 -39.60
CA LEU A 774 -16.33 7.00 -40.77
C LEU A 774 -17.01 5.76 -41.37
N GLY A 775 -17.33 4.76 -40.56
CA GLY A 775 -18.01 3.54 -41.02
C GLY A 775 -19.37 3.82 -41.68
N LEU A 776 -20.15 4.72 -41.10
CA LEU A 776 -21.43 5.16 -41.66
C LEU A 776 -21.25 5.93 -42.97
N LEU A 777 -20.30 6.87 -43.04
CA LEU A 777 -20.03 7.68 -44.23
C LEU A 777 -19.45 6.84 -45.38
N VAL A 778 -18.57 5.88 -45.11
CA VAL A 778 -18.07 4.90 -46.09
C VAL A 778 -19.22 4.02 -46.60
N THR A 779 -20.10 3.54 -45.70
CA THR A 779 -21.28 2.76 -46.08
C THR A 779 -22.22 3.55 -46.99
N LEU A 780 -22.47 4.84 -46.69
CA LEU A 780 -23.22 5.73 -47.56
C LEU A 780 -22.54 5.94 -48.92
N CYS A 781 -21.22 6.19 -48.95
CA CYS A 781 -20.44 6.29 -50.18
C CYS A 781 -20.61 5.05 -51.08
N LEU A 782 -20.54 3.84 -50.50
CA LEU A 782 -20.74 2.58 -51.23
C LEU A 782 -22.17 2.43 -51.73
N ILE A 783 -23.18 2.70 -50.90
CA ILE A 783 -24.61 2.64 -51.28
C ILE A 783 -24.93 3.61 -52.42
N TYR A 784 -24.52 4.88 -52.31
CA TYR A 784 -24.77 5.88 -53.36
C TYR A 784 -24.00 5.58 -54.65
N THR A 785 -22.78 5.04 -54.57
CA THR A 785 -22.00 4.60 -55.74
C THR A 785 -22.70 3.42 -56.43
N GLY A 786 -23.13 2.41 -55.68
CA GLY A 786 -23.92 1.29 -56.19
C GLY A 786 -25.22 1.78 -56.86
N LEU A 787 -26.01 2.61 -56.19
CA LEU A 787 -27.25 3.17 -56.74
C LEU A 787 -27.02 4.05 -57.98
N TYR A 788 -25.88 4.75 -58.08
CA TYR A 788 -25.50 5.50 -59.28
C TYR A 788 -25.27 4.58 -60.48
N PHE A 789 -24.62 3.44 -60.28
CA PHE A 789 -24.41 2.45 -61.35
C PHE A 789 -25.70 1.67 -61.66
N TYR A 790 -26.41 1.12 -60.68
CA TYR A 790 -27.57 0.25 -60.90
C TYR A 790 -28.88 0.98 -61.25
N SER A 791 -29.08 2.25 -60.87
CA SER A 791 -30.36 2.95 -61.07
C SER A 791 -30.24 4.25 -61.86
N CYS A 792 -30.68 4.24 -63.12
CA CYS A 792 -30.73 5.44 -63.97
C CYS A 792 -31.57 6.59 -63.36
N ARG A 793 -32.63 6.27 -62.59
CA ARG A 793 -33.46 7.28 -61.91
C ARG A 793 -32.70 7.97 -60.78
N VAL A 794 -31.92 7.22 -59.99
CA VAL A 794 -31.09 7.78 -58.92
C VAL A 794 -29.86 8.51 -59.50
N ARG A 795 -29.21 7.94 -60.53
CA ARG A 795 -28.10 8.55 -61.29
C ARG A 795 -28.42 9.98 -61.74
N SER A 796 -29.63 10.22 -62.25
CA SER A 796 -30.10 11.56 -62.64
C SER A 796 -30.21 12.52 -61.45
N LYS A 797 -30.77 12.06 -60.31
CA LYS A 797 -30.90 12.85 -59.09
C LYS A 797 -29.54 13.19 -58.46
N ILE A 798 -28.63 12.22 -58.38
CA ILE A 798 -27.24 12.43 -57.92
C ILE A 798 -26.52 13.45 -58.81
N ARG A 799 -26.63 13.35 -60.14
CA ARG A 799 -25.99 14.30 -61.07
C ARG A 799 -26.46 15.75 -60.87
N ASN A 800 -27.74 15.95 -60.54
CA ASN A 800 -28.30 17.28 -60.24
C ASN A 800 -27.86 17.80 -58.86
N MET A 801 -27.77 16.93 -57.85
CA MET A 801 -27.32 17.27 -56.48
C MET A 801 -25.83 16.96 -56.23
N TYR A 802 -25.00 16.91 -57.28
CA TYR A 802 -23.63 16.39 -57.20
C TYR A 802 -22.77 17.10 -56.14
N MET A 803 -22.85 18.44 -56.06
CA MET A 803 -22.12 19.21 -55.05
C MET A 803 -22.54 18.88 -53.60
N PHE A 804 -23.83 18.59 -53.37
CA PHE A 804 -24.35 18.26 -52.04
C PHE A 804 -23.88 16.86 -51.61
N TYR A 805 -23.92 15.88 -52.52
CA TYR A 805 -23.35 14.54 -52.31
C TYR A 805 -21.83 14.59 -52.05
N LEU A 806 -21.11 15.36 -52.87
CA LEU A 806 -19.66 15.47 -52.78
C LEU A 806 -19.22 16.17 -51.49
N ILE A 807 -19.92 17.22 -51.04
CA ILE A 807 -19.59 17.91 -49.79
C ILE A 807 -19.98 17.05 -48.58
N LEU A 808 -21.26 16.70 -48.42
CA LEU A 808 -21.76 16.09 -47.18
C LEU A 808 -21.35 14.64 -46.99
N ILE A 809 -21.02 13.92 -48.06
CA ILE A 809 -20.59 12.53 -47.97
C ILE A 809 -19.10 12.42 -48.30
N VAL A 810 -18.67 12.66 -49.54
CA VAL A 810 -17.28 12.38 -49.95
C VAL A 810 -16.24 13.22 -49.19
N ILE A 811 -16.41 14.54 -49.09
CA ILE A 811 -15.48 15.39 -48.32
C ILE A 811 -15.58 15.08 -46.82
N SER A 812 -16.78 14.91 -46.26
CA SER A 812 -16.95 14.49 -44.86
C SER A 812 -16.22 13.17 -44.55
N THR A 813 -16.33 12.15 -45.42
CA THR A 813 -15.61 10.88 -45.26
C THR A 813 -14.11 11.11 -45.20
N LEU A 814 -13.57 11.91 -46.12
CA LEU A 814 -12.15 12.20 -46.21
C LEU A 814 -11.64 13.00 -45.00
N VAL A 815 -12.36 14.05 -44.57
CA VAL A 815 -11.99 14.84 -43.39
C VAL A 815 -12.02 13.99 -42.12
N VAL A 816 -13.06 13.19 -41.91
CA VAL A 816 -13.13 12.27 -40.75
C VAL A 816 -12.03 11.20 -40.82
N ALA A 817 -11.74 10.67 -42.01
CA ALA A 817 -10.63 9.71 -42.20
C ALA A 817 -9.26 10.35 -41.91
N LEU A 818 -9.03 11.61 -42.32
CA LEU A 818 -7.79 12.32 -42.05
C LEU A 818 -7.62 12.63 -40.57
N LEU A 819 -8.66 13.13 -39.89
CA LEU A 819 -8.63 13.37 -38.45
C LEU A 819 -8.30 12.09 -37.67
N LEU A 820 -8.86 10.95 -38.07
CA LEU A 820 -8.53 9.65 -37.50
C LEU A 820 -7.10 9.18 -37.87
N LEU A 821 -6.65 9.39 -39.11
CA LEU A 821 -5.29 9.03 -39.55
C LEU A 821 -4.20 9.97 -39.00
N THR A 822 -4.57 11.03 -38.27
CA THR A 822 -3.64 11.96 -37.62
C THR A 822 -3.74 11.93 -36.09
N TYR A 823 -4.91 11.59 -35.52
CA TYR A 823 -5.17 11.65 -34.07
C TYR A 823 -5.81 10.36 -33.51
N ASP A 824 -5.59 9.20 -34.15
CA ASP A 824 -5.93 7.89 -33.60
C ASP A 824 -4.69 6.96 -33.63
N PRO A 825 -4.01 6.76 -32.50
CA PRO A 825 -2.84 5.88 -32.41
C PRO A 825 -3.09 4.43 -32.88
N ALA A 826 -4.34 3.96 -32.95
CA ALA A 826 -4.63 2.64 -33.53
C ALA A 826 -4.56 2.59 -35.07
N LEU A 827 -4.36 3.74 -35.73
CA LEU A 827 -4.22 3.90 -37.18
C LEU A 827 -2.86 4.51 -37.58
N GLU A 828 -2.03 4.89 -36.61
CA GLU A 828 -0.70 5.46 -36.81
C GLU A 828 0.19 4.60 -37.74
N PRO A 829 0.31 3.25 -37.58
CA PRO A 829 1.07 2.39 -38.51
C PRO A 829 0.53 2.36 -39.95
N ILE A 830 -0.70 2.84 -40.17
CA ILE A 830 -1.28 3.03 -41.51
C ILE A 830 -0.94 4.43 -42.04
N SER A 831 -0.78 5.42 -41.16
CA SER A 831 -0.50 6.82 -41.52
C SER A 831 0.93 7.04 -42.02
N GLU A 832 1.95 6.56 -41.28
CA GLU A 832 3.36 6.90 -41.49
C GLU A 832 3.84 6.59 -42.92
N GLY A 833 3.51 5.38 -43.39
CA GLY A 833 3.88 4.91 -44.73
C GLY A 833 3.00 5.46 -45.88
N ASN A 834 1.83 6.04 -45.61
CA ASN A 834 0.82 6.33 -46.63
C ASN A 834 0.39 7.80 -46.73
N LEU A 835 0.91 8.71 -45.89
CA LEU A 835 0.57 10.14 -45.92
C LEU A 835 0.58 10.78 -47.34
N PRO A 836 1.57 10.49 -48.23
CA PRO A 836 1.57 11.02 -49.60
C PRO A 836 0.43 10.47 -50.48
N LEU A 837 0.02 9.21 -50.28
CA LEU A 837 -1.09 8.58 -50.99
C LEU A 837 -2.43 9.21 -50.56
N ILE A 838 -2.57 9.46 -49.26
CA ILE A 838 -3.75 10.13 -48.66
C ILE A 838 -3.88 11.55 -49.25
N MET A 839 -2.81 12.34 -49.24
CA MET A 839 -2.74 13.67 -49.88
C MET A 839 -3.15 13.63 -51.36
N LEU A 840 -2.71 12.61 -52.11
CA LEU A 840 -3.02 12.46 -53.54
C LEU A 840 -4.52 12.17 -53.79
N LEU A 841 -5.16 11.38 -52.92
CA LEU A 841 -6.60 11.12 -52.98
C LEU A 841 -7.43 12.40 -52.73
N PHE A 842 -7.04 13.22 -51.74
CA PHE A 842 -7.62 14.55 -51.51
C PHE A 842 -7.45 15.46 -52.74
N GLY A 843 -6.25 15.50 -53.32
CA GLY A 843 -5.95 16.25 -54.55
C GLY A 843 -6.84 15.83 -55.74
N GLY A 844 -7.08 14.52 -55.90
CA GLY A 844 -7.99 13.97 -56.90
C GLY A 844 -9.42 14.50 -56.78
N VAL A 845 -9.95 14.63 -55.56
CA VAL A 845 -11.28 15.22 -55.31
C VAL A 845 -11.31 16.71 -55.64
N ALA A 846 -10.27 17.47 -55.26
CA ALA A 846 -10.15 18.89 -55.61
C ALA A 846 -10.13 19.11 -57.14
N ILE A 847 -9.36 18.31 -57.88
CA ILE A 847 -9.32 18.33 -59.35
C ILE A 847 -10.71 17.99 -59.93
N SER A 848 -11.41 17.00 -59.37
CA SER A 848 -12.76 16.61 -59.79
C SER A 848 -13.77 17.77 -59.65
N ILE A 849 -13.74 18.51 -58.54
CA ILE A 849 -14.55 19.73 -58.35
C ILE A 849 -14.24 20.77 -59.44
N ILE A 850 -12.96 21.05 -59.70
CA ILE A 850 -12.52 22.03 -60.71
C ILE A 850 -12.99 21.62 -62.11
N VAL A 851 -12.87 20.34 -62.47
CA VAL A 851 -13.33 19.79 -63.76
C VAL A 851 -14.86 19.86 -63.88
N TYR A 852 -15.60 19.51 -62.82
CA TYR A 852 -17.06 19.63 -62.79
C TYR A 852 -17.51 21.09 -62.94
N GLN A 853 -16.88 22.04 -62.25
CA GLN A 853 -17.18 23.47 -62.39
C GLN A 853 -16.84 24.00 -63.79
N ARG A 854 -15.69 23.61 -64.37
CA ARG A 854 -15.32 23.99 -65.75
C ARG A 854 -16.34 23.46 -66.77
N ARG A 855 -16.72 22.18 -66.68
CA ARG A 855 -17.78 21.58 -67.54
C ARG A 855 -19.14 22.26 -67.31
N LYS A 856 -19.52 22.58 -66.08
CA LYS A 856 -20.77 23.30 -65.77
C LYS A 856 -20.79 24.73 -66.32
N LYS A 857 -19.65 25.43 -66.37
CA LYS A 857 -19.51 26.72 -67.07
C LYS A 857 -19.67 26.56 -68.59
N GLN A 858 -19.08 25.52 -69.19
CA GLN A 858 -19.22 25.19 -70.61
C GLN A 858 -20.65 24.75 -71.01
N MET A 859 -21.43 24.22 -70.08
CA MET A 859 -22.83 23.78 -70.33
C MET A 859 -23.89 24.90 -70.20
N LYS A 860 -23.50 26.17 -69.98
CA LYS A 860 -24.44 27.29 -70.17
C LYS A 860 -24.77 27.39 -71.67
N LYS A 861 -26.02 27.08 -72.04
CA LYS A 861 -26.52 27.23 -73.41
C LYS A 861 -26.21 28.65 -73.94
N PRO A 862 -25.80 28.81 -75.22
CA PRO A 862 -25.78 30.13 -75.83
C PRO A 862 -27.17 30.74 -75.77
N ALA A 863 -27.25 32.03 -75.45
CA ALA A 863 -28.51 32.76 -75.52
C ALA A 863 -29.00 32.79 -76.97
N ARG A 864 -30.32 32.67 -77.19
CA ARG A 864 -30.89 32.88 -78.53
C ARG A 864 -30.52 34.30 -79.00
N PRO A 865 -30.05 34.48 -80.26
CA PRO A 865 -29.86 35.82 -80.79
C PRO A 865 -31.20 36.56 -80.78
N ARG A 866 -31.20 37.83 -80.37
CA ARG A 866 -32.35 38.71 -80.61
C ARG A 866 -32.46 38.92 -82.11
N ILE A 867 -33.62 38.60 -82.69
CA ILE A 867 -33.94 39.00 -84.06
C ILE A 867 -34.18 40.51 -84.04
N SER A 868 -33.20 41.27 -84.52
CA SER A 868 -33.34 42.70 -84.77
C SER A 868 -34.08 42.89 -86.10
N SER A 869 -35.39 43.12 -86.02
CA SER A 869 -36.19 43.52 -87.18
C SER A 869 -35.81 44.94 -87.61
N VAL A 870 -34.89 45.05 -88.57
CA VAL A 870 -34.63 46.30 -89.30
C VAL A 870 -35.31 46.16 -90.65
N LEU A 871 -36.58 46.57 -90.72
CA LEU A 871 -37.21 46.87 -91.99
C LEU A 871 -36.77 48.27 -92.43
N SER A 872 -36.68 48.45 -93.74
CA SER A 872 -36.51 49.68 -94.54
C SER A 872 -36.93 51.02 -93.88
N ASN A 873 -36.37 52.17 -94.28
CA ASN A 873 -36.41 52.62 -95.68
C ASN A 873 -35.57 53.91 -95.97
N GLN A 874 -35.63 54.35 -97.23
CA GLN A 874 -35.27 55.68 -97.78
C GLN A 874 -33.79 55.98 -98.13
N THR A 875 -33.45 56.56 -99.30
CA THR A 875 -34.09 56.51 -100.66
C THR A 875 -33.07 56.98 -101.71
N GLY A 876 -33.28 56.64 -102.98
CA GLY A 876 -32.55 57.25 -104.12
C GLY A 876 -33.23 56.91 -105.44
N SER A 877 -33.58 57.94 -106.21
CA SER A 877 -34.48 57.96 -107.39
C SER A 877 -35.86 57.31 -107.17
#